data_AF-W7HZN9-F1
#
_entry.id   AF-W7HZN9-F1
#
_cell.length_a   1.000
_cell.length_b   1.000
_cell.length_c   1.000
_cell.angle_alpha   90.00
_cell.angle_beta   90.00
_cell.angle_gamma   90.00
#
_symmetry.space_group_name_H-M   'P 1'
#
loop_
_entity.id
_entity.type
_entity.pdbx_description
1 polymer ?
#
loop_
_entity_poly.entity_id
_entity_poly.type
_entity_poly.pdbx_seq_one_letter_code
_entity_poly.pdbx_strand_id
1 'polypeptide(L)'
;MTDSTESAPSFYIGEHLPAPGSAVTPDLLERAARNSYNMISANISNKNYQAKVEKIVADAHAQGLNRVYIPGLEAEDVNIHPDENINSGKLVGVISSWIELDSLDPLFSSASRQVLHHEIGYAGFCGLMSLLVAGPRNAEQNLAGYCQAIVQGLAINAYLQINIVLPAYGPSLAPDPADLGSDDQGAETVMLYDELTSWDLWNGIRTAAKYSARLSLALQIQYTIPDSYALKRWFAEPVRYIIIDSQAHVLNSKGFPVLTKAHQSLIQKLARKSPLYLLANTRHAEFTPDPVDKDFPPLLPLAPKGARQTTSTEERRDDPQSYRQYLHHLLSNLPPPPPLDIFGAGYQDFLQSPLQPLADNLESMTYEVFEKDPVKYDQYEKAVKLALEDLKNKGIEDICVAIVGAGRGPLVTRCIRAATNASIDIQIFAIEKNPNAYVHLMKMNRDVWDGRVTLVKTDMRKWEPPSYIHILVSELLGSFADNELSPECLDGVQRVLHPTVGISIPQSYSAHYTPIMAPKLHSDLLSRAPSTPDVYDVPYVVMLTAIDFLSLNSIGDPNIHQAWDFHHPASDLDHEGGFNDHNQRDSFTIFPIPRRGVIHGIAGYFECVLYQNETSIVELSTRPDTIDAKSKDMISWFAIYFPLKVPMPVPDRSETQVSFWRHTDGRKVWYDWMVETFAFITPPGAVLAAASMDPQAAESIPVNKRVLIASSEIHSSKKNGCLM
;
A
#
# COMPACT_ATOMS: atom_id res chain seq x y z
N MET A 1 -38.84 2.36 -6.10
CA MET A 1 -39.24 0.95 -5.94
C MET A 1 -38.49 0.11 -6.96
N THR A 2 -37.34 -0.39 -6.52
CA THR A 2 -36.75 -1.69 -6.87
C THR A 2 -35.89 -1.99 -5.66
N ASP A 3 -36.37 -2.88 -4.79
CA ASP A 3 -35.58 -3.43 -3.68
C ASP A 3 -34.35 -4.11 -4.28
N SER A 4 -33.24 -3.38 -4.36
CA SER A 4 -31.93 -4.01 -4.39
C SER A 4 -31.69 -4.52 -2.98
N THR A 5 -32.03 -5.77 -2.72
CA THR A 5 -31.42 -6.51 -1.63
C THR A 5 -29.92 -6.47 -1.88
N GLU A 6 -29.22 -5.50 -1.28
CA GLU A 6 -27.77 -5.47 -1.21
C GLU A 6 -27.33 -6.83 -0.69
N SER A 7 -26.73 -7.64 -1.57
CA SER A 7 -26.15 -8.90 -1.16
C SER A 7 -25.09 -8.55 -0.11
N ALA A 8 -25.28 -9.01 1.12
CA ALA A 8 -24.26 -8.88 2.15
C ALA A 8 -22.90 -9.33 1.56
N PRO A 9 -21.79 -8.62 1.85
CA PRO A 9 -20.49 -8.98 1.32
C PRO A 9 -20.21 -10.47 1.58
N SER A 10 -20.01 -11.23 0.51
CA SER A 10 -19.75 -12.67 0.62
C SER A 10 -18.32 -12.87 1.11
N PHE A 11 -18.15 -13.00 2.42
CA PHE A 11 -16.85 -13.34 3.01
C PHE A 11 -16.60 -14.83 2.84
N TYR A 12 -15.43 -15.19 2.30
CA TYR A 12 -15.02 -16.58 2.18
C TYR A 12 -14.32 -17.03 3.48
N ILE A 13 -14.99 -17.90 4.23
CA ILE A 13 -14.51 -18.50 5.47
C ILE A 13 -14.50 -20.01 5.26
N GLY A 14 -13.30 -20.59 5.28
CA GLY A 14 -13.09 -22.01 5.13
C GLY A 14 -12.58 -22.73 6.37
N GLU A 15 -12.74 -24.04 6.36
CA GLU A 15 -12.16 -24.96 7.34
C GLU A 15 -10.79 -25.42 6.86
N HIS A 16 -9.75 -25.23 7.69
CA HIS A 16 -8.43 -25.74 7.40
C HIS A 16 -8.32 -27.19 7.89
N LEU A 17 -8.14 -28.15 6.96
CA LEU A 17 -7.99 -29.58 7.26
C LEU A 17 -6.56 -30.03 6.97
N PRO A 18 -5.62 -29.89 7.92
CA PRO A 18 -4.21 -30.13 7.67
C PRO A 18 -3.78 -31.61 7.74
N ALA A 19 -4.64 -32.53 8.17
CA ALA A 19 -4.23 -33.91 8.39
C ALA A 19 -4.05 -34.68 7.06
N PRO A 20 -2.91 -35.37 6.82
CA PRO A 20 -2.67 -36.12 5.58
C PRO A 20 -3.60 -37.32 5.37
N GLY A 21 -4.44 -37.69 6.35
CA GLY A 21 -5.42 -38.79 6.24
C GLY A 21 -6.83 -38.36 5.82
N SER A 22 -7.09 -37.07 5.62
CA SER A 22 -8.42 -36.55 5.31
C SER A 22 -8.64 -36.49 3.80
N ALA A 23 -8.95 -37.63 3.19
CA ALA A 23 -9.35 -37.67 1.78
C ALA A 23 -10.56 -36.74 1.55
N VAL A 24 -10.55 -35.97 0.46
CA VAL A 24 -11.67 -35.10 0.10
C VAL A 24 -12.80 -35.96 -0.43
N THR A 25 -13.75 -36.31 0.44
CA THR A 25 -14.94 -37.08 0.09
C THR A 25 -16.17 -36.16 -0.08
N PRO A 26 -17.21 -36.61 -0.81
CA PRO A 26 -18.49 -35.91 -0.87
C PRO A 26 -19.07 -35.62 0.53
N ASP A 27 -18.95 -36.58 1.45
CA ASP A 27 -19.42 -36.42 2.84
C ASP A 27 -18.71 -35.28 3.57
N LEU A 28 -17.40 -35.11 3.34
CA LEU A 28 -16.62 -34.03 3.93
C LEU A 28 -17.08 -32.66 3.40
N LEU A 29 -17.34 -32.57 2.09
CA LEU A 29 -17.86 -31.36 1.44
C LEU A 29 -19.27 -31.01 1.94
N GLU A 30 -20.15 -32.01 2.06
CA GLU A 30 -21.49 -31.84 2.64
C GLU A 30 -21.44 -31.41 4.10
N ARG A 31 -20.52 -31.97 4.90
CA ARG A 31 -20.29 -31.57 6.30
C ARG A 31 -19.82 -30.12 6.39
N ALA A 32 -18.85 -29.73 5.58
CA ALA A 32 -18.36 -28.35 5.52
C ALA A 32 -19.50 -27.38 5.14
N ALA A 33 -20.31 -27.74 4.14
CA ALA A 33 -21.48 -26.98 3.73
C ALA A 33 -22.54 -26.88 4.84
N ARG A 34 -22.80 -27.97 5.58
CA ARG A 34 -23.71 -28.00 6.73
C ARG A 34 -23.24 -27.09 7.86
N ASN A 35 -21.93 -27.04 8.10
CA ASN A 35 -21.30 -26.11 9.04
C ASN A 35 -21.19 -24.68 8.49
N SER A 36 -21.70 -24.44 7.27
CA SER A 36 -21.73 -23.17 6.55
C SER A 36 -20.34 -22.61 6.23
N TYR A 37 -19.35 -23.48 6.07
CA TYR A 37 -18.09 -23.12 5.41
C TYR A 37 -18.30 -23.05 3.90
N ASN A 38 -17.70 -22.07 3.25
CA ASN A 38 -17.79 -21.88 1.79
C ASN A 38 -16.48 -22.24 1.07
N MET A 39 -15.48 -22.69 1.81
CA MET A 39 -14.19 -23.16 1.31
C MET A 39 -13.64 -24.23 2.26
N ILE A 40 -12.82 -25.14 1.75
CA ILE A 40 -12.00 -26.07 2.55
C ILE A 40 -10.57 -26.09 2.01
N SER A 41 -9.60 -26.43 2.85
CA SER A 41 -8.26 -26.76 2.38
C SER A 41 -7.92 -28.19 2.72
N ALA A 42 -7.27 -28.93 1.82
CA ALA A 42 -6.87 -30.31 2.04
C ALA A 42 -5.51 -30.62 1.42
N ASN A 43 -4.77 -31.56 2.01
CA ASN A 43 -3.50 -32.03 1.45
C ASN A 43 -3.71 -32.68 0.09
N ILE A 44 -2.75 -32.51 -0.82
CA ILE A 44 -2.81 -33.12 -2.16
C ILE A 44 -2.52 -34.62 -2.06
N SER A 45 -1.43 -35.00 -1.40
CA SER A 45 -1.08 -36.40 -1.13
C SER A 45 -1.39 -36.80 0.31
N ASN A 46 -1.35 -38.10 0.57
CA ASN A 46 -1.69 -38.70 1.86
C ASN A 46 -0.47 -39.36 2.55
N LYS A 47 -0.70 -39.99 3.71
CA LYS A 47 0.35 -40.67 4.49
C LYS A 47 1.01 -41.85 3.75
N ASN A 48 0.34 -42.48 2.77
CA ASN A 48 0.93 -43.56 1.97
C ASN A 48 2.12 -43.04 1.17
N TYR A 49 1.93 -41.90 0.50
CA TYR A 49 2.99 -41.28 -0.30
C TYR A 49 4.17 -40.84 0.57
N GLN A 50 3.89 -40.26 1.75
CA GLN A 50 4.92 -39.92 2.73
C GLN A 50 5.76 -41.15 3.10
N ALA A 51 5.12 -42.25 3.53
CA ALA A 51 5.82 -43.46 3.93
C ALA A 51 6.64 -44.07 2.76
N LYS A 52 6.12 -44.00 1.53
CA LYS A 52 6.82 -44.44 0.32
C LYS A 52 8.10 -43.63 0.09
N VAL A 53 8.03 -42.29 0.21
CA VAL A 53 9.17 -41.39 0.02
C VAL A 53 10.21 -41.56 1.14
N GLU A 54 9.78 -41.60 2.40
CA GLU A 54 10.66 -41.79 3.56
C GLU A 54 11.45 -43.09 3.44
N LYS A 55 10.80 -44.18 3.03
CA LYS A 55 11.47 -45.46 2.79
C LYS A 55 12.53 -45.35 1.69
N ILE A 56 12.20 -44.71 0.57
CA ILE A 56 13.14 -44.54 -0.56
C ILE A 56 14.36 -43.70 -0.14
N VAL A 57 14.16 -42.63 0.63
CA VAL A 57 15.26 -41.80 1.14
C VAL A 57 16.11 -42.58 2.15
N ALA A 58 15.50 -43.31 3.08
CA ALA A 58 16.22 -44.13 4.04
C ALA A 58 17.06 -45.23 3.37
N ASP A 59 16.51 -45.91 2.35
CA ASP A 59 17.22 -46.91 1.57
C ASP A 59 18.40 -46.29 0.81
N ALA A 60 18.23 -45.06 0.28
CA ALA A 60 19.30 -44.33 -0.40
C ALA A 60 20.42 -43.90 0.57
N HIS A 61 20.08 -43.46 1.79
CA HIS A 61 21.05 -43.19 2.87
C HIS A 61 21.83 -44.45 3.23
N ALA A 62 21.15 -45.58 3.44
CA ALA A 62 21.78 -46.85 3.78
C ALA A 62 22.77 -47.33 2.70
N GLN A 63 22.52 -46.97 1.44
CA GLN A 63 23.39 -47.28 0.30
C GLN A 63 24.48 -46.22 0.05
N GLY A 64 24.53 -45.13 0.82
CA GLY A 64 25.50 -44.05 0.62
C GLY A 64 25.33 -43.31 -0.71
N LEU A 65 24.10 -43.25 -1.24
CA LEU A 65 23.81 -42.53 -2.48
C LEU A 65 23.77 -41.03 -2.25
N ASN A 66 24.14 -40.26 -3.27
CA ASN A 66 24.06 -38.79 -3.25
C ASN A 66 22.89 -38.24 -4.08
N ARG A 67 22.08 -39.13 -4.65
CA ARG A 67 20.89 -38.79 -5.44
C ARG A 67 19.77 -39.79 -5.16
N VAL A 68 18.54 -39.29 -5.20
CA VAL A 68 17.33 -40.10 -5.04
C VAL A 68 16.33 -39.72 -6.13
N TYR A 69 15.66 -40.72 -6.69
CA TYR A 69 14.53 -40.55 -7.58
C TYR A 69 13.26 -40.88 -6.82
N ILE A 70 12.32 -39.95 -6.80
CA ILE A 70 10.99 -40.16 -6.22
C ILE A 70 10.03 -40.49 -7.37
N PRO A 71 9.28 -41.61 -7.30
CA PRO A 71 8.27 -41.91 -8.31
C PRO A 71 7.09 -40.92 -8.24
N GLY A 72 6.37 -40.78 -9.35
CA GLY A 72 5.15 -39.97 -9.41
C GLY A 72 4.03 -40.49 -8.50
N LEU A 73 3.01 -39.66 -8.29
CA LEU A 73 1.82 -39.99 -7.49
C LEU A 73 0.97 -41.08 -8.16
N GLU A 74 0.50 -42.04 -7.36
CA GLU A 74 -0.48 -43.05 -7.76
C GLU A 74 -1.87 -42.76 -7.15
N ALA A 75 -2.90 -43.52 -7.55
CA ALA A 75 -4.27 -43.28 -7.08
C ALA A 75 -4.43 -43.45 -5.56
N GLU A 76 -3.65 -44.33 -4.95
CA GLU A 76 -3.61 -44.56 -3.49
C GLU A 76 -2.77 -43.53 -2.73
N ASP A 77 -2.02 -42.68 -3.43
CA ASP A 77 -1.13 -41.67 -2.84
C ASP A 77 -1.81 -40.31 -2.62
N VAL A 78 -3.01 -40.10 -3.17
CA VAL A 78 -3.67 -38.80 -3.26
C VAL A 78 -4.94 -38.71 -2.42
N ASN A 79 -5.24 -37.51 -1.93
CA ASN A 79 -6.49 -37.20 -1.21
C ASN A 79 -7.51 -36.49 -2.11
N ILE A 80 -7.12 -36.12 -3.33
CA ILE A 80 -7.90 -35.28 -4.25
C ILE A 80 -7.95 -35.97 -5.62
N HIS A 81 -9.13 -36.05 -6.22
CA HIS A 81 -9.33 -36.52 -7.60
C HIS A 81 -10.12 -35.47 -8.39
N PRO A 82 -9.93 -35.33 -9.71
CA PRO A 82 -10.66 -34.35 -10.50
C PRO A 82 -12.18 -34.49 -10.35
N ASP A 83 -12.85 -33.41 -9.96
CA ASP A 83 -14.30 -33.33 -9.70
C ASP A 83 -14.79 -31.91 -10.05
N GLU A 84 -16.04 -31.76 -10.48
CA GLU A 84 -16.67 -30.45 -10.72
C GLU A 84 -16.64 -29.55 -9.47
N ASN A 85 -16.73 -30.13 -8.28
CA ASN A 85 -16.65 -29.40 -7.01
C ASN A 85 -15.27 -28.76 -6.78
N ILE A 86 -14.20 -29.33 -7.35
CA ILE A 86 -12.84 -28.81 -7.21
C ILE A 86 -12.62 -27.61 -8.14
N ASN A 87 -13.18 -27.68 -9.34
CA ASN A 87 -13.18 -26.58 -10.31
C ASN A 87 -14.01 -25.36 -9.85
N SER A 88 -14.87 -25.54 -8.83
CA SER A 88 -15.69 -24.45 -8.28
C SER A 88 -14.92 -23.41 -7.45
N GLY A 89 -13.61 -23.63 -7.22
CA GLY A 89 -12.76 -22.73 -6.44
C GLY A 89 -12.95 -22.82 -4.92
N LYS A 90 -13.77 -23.77 -4.44
CA LYS A 90 -14.06 -24.00 -3.01
C LYS A 90 -13.01 -24.88 -2.30
N LEU A 91 -12.06 -25.46 -3.04
CA LEU A 91 -10.98 -26.26 -2.49
C LEU A 91 -9.63 -25.55 -2.69
N VAL A 92 -8.84 -25.47 -1.63
CA VAL A 92 -7.45 -25.01 -1.66
C VAL A 92 -6.54 -26.21 -1.41
N GLY A 93 -5.59 -26.44 -2.31
CA GLY A 93 -4.60 -27.50 -2.12
C GLY A 93 -3.59 -27.11 -1.05
N VAL A 94 -3.23 -28.05 -0.19
CA VAL A 94 -2.14 -27.90 0.77
C VAL A 94 -1.02 -28.83 0.31
N ILE A 95 0.17 -28.26 0.13
CA ILE A 95 1.37 -29.05 -0.15
C ILE A 95 1.80 -29.76 1.13
N SER A 96 2.23 -31.02 1.00
CA SER A 96 2.69 -31.86 2.10
C SER A 96 3.62 -31.11 3.07
N SER A 97 3.24 -31.00 4.34
CA SER A 97 3.98 -30.23 5.35
C SER A 97 5.30 -30.86 5.78
N TRP A 98 5.47 -32.17 5.56
CA TRP A 98 6.67 -32.95 5.94
C TRP A 98 7.86 -32.73 5.00
N ILE A 99 7.66 -32.11 3.84
CA ILE A 99 8.77 -31.80 2.93
C ILE A 99 9.61 -30.64 3.50
N GLU A 100 10.92 -30.68 3.25
CA GLU A 100 11.85 -29.62 3.69
C GLU A 100 12.68 -29.15 2.51
N LEU A 101 12.18 -28.12 1.83
CA LEU A 101 12.79 -27.58 0.61
C LEU A 101 14.18 -26.96 0.86
N ASP A 102 14.44 -26.52 2.08
CA ASP A 102 15.70 -25.97 2.59
C ASP A 102 16.50 -26.95 3.45
N SER A 103 16.16 -28.25 3.44
CA SER A 103 16.94 -29.26 4.18
C SER A 103 18.42 -29.22 3.78
N LEU A 104 19.28 -29.39 4.78
CA LEU A 104 20.73 -29.48 4.59
C LEU A 104 21.16 -30.87 4.11
N ASP A 105 20.30 -31.88 4.27
CA ASP A 105 20.51 -33.19 3.67
C ASP A 105 20.21 -33.11 2.16
N PRO A 106 21.21 -33.30 1.29
CA PRO A 106 21.02 -33.21 -0.16
C PRO A 106 20.01 -34.23 -0.70
N LEU A 107 19.90 -35.41 -0.09
CA LEU A 107 18.95 -36.43 -0.50
C LEU A 107 17.53 -36.03 -0.15
N PHE A 108 17.28 -35.64 1.11
CA PHE A 108 15.96 -35.21 1.54
C PHE A 108 15.51 -33.91 0.86
N SER A 109 16.41 -32.95 0.67
CA SER A 109 16.14 -31.73 -0.12
C SER A 109 15.78 -32.07 -1.57
N SER A 110 16.48 -33.03 -2.19
CA SER A 110 16.17 -33.50 -3.55
C SER A 110 14.85 -34.27 -3.66
N ALA A 111 14.51 -35.07 -2.65
CA ALA A 111 13.22 -35.75 -2.56
C ALA A 111 12.08 -34.74 -2.39
N SER A 112 12.24 -33.79 -1.45
CA SER A 112 11.27 -32.73 -1.15
C SER A 112 10.93 -31.88 -2.37
N ARG A 113 11.92 -31.53 -3.20
CA ARG A 113 11.67 -30.83 -4.48
C ARG A 113 10.88 -31.66 -5.47
N GLN A 114 11.21 -32.96 -5.62
CA GLN A 114 10.46 -33.84 -6.53
C GLN A 114 9.01 -34.01 -6.08
N VAL A 115 8.78 -34.14 -4.76
CA VAL A 115 7.44 -34.20 -4.17
C VAL A 115 6.66 -32.92 -4.46
N LEU A 116 7.24 -31.74 -4.19
CA LEU A 116 6.63 -30.45 -4.52
C LEU A 116 6.24 -30.40 -6.00
N HIS A 117 7.10 -30.87 -6.89
CA HIS A 117 6.84 -30.87 -8.33
C HIS A 117 5.67 -31.79 -8.71
N HIS A 118 5.62 -33.00 -8.15
CA HIS A 118 4.53 -33.94 -8.39
C HIS A 118 3.20 -33.39 -7.89
N GLU A 119 3.18 -32.81 -6.68
CA GLU A 119 1.96 -32.25 -6.10
C GLU A 119 1.46 -31.02 -6.85
N ILE A 120 2.33 -30.10 -7.27
CA ILE A 120 1.94 -28.94 -8.11
C ILE A 120 1.39 -29.42 -9.46
N GLY A 121 2.05 -30.38 -10.10
CA GLY A 121 1.62 -30.94 -11.37
C GLY A 121 0.24 -31.59 -11.26
N TYR A 122 0.04 -32.41 -10.23
CA TYR A 122 -1.22 -33.11 -9.98
C TYR A 122 -2.35 -32.15 -9.55
N ALA A 123 -2.05 -31.15 -8.72
CA ALA A 123 -3.01 -30.10 -8.38
C ALA A 123 -3.51 -29.34 -9.61
N GLY A 124 -2.60 -29.01 -10.53
CA GLY A 124 -2.94 -28.38 -11.80
C GLY A 124 -3.81 -29.27 -12.68
N PHE A 125 -3.54 -30.58 -12.71
CA PHE A 125 -4.38 -31.56 -13.40
C PHE A 125 -5.79 -31.65 -12.81
N CYS A 126 -5.91 -31.61 -11.48
CA CYS A 126 -7.21 -31.60 -10.78
C CYS A 126 -7.99 -30.30 -10.95
N GLY A 127 -7.41 -29.26 -11.56
CA GLY A 127 -8.07 -27.96 -11.75
C GLY A 127 -8.10 -27.07 -10.50
N LEU A 128 -7.19 -27.31 -9.54
CA LEU A 128 -7.01 -26.39 -8.43
C LEU A 128 -6.50 -25.03 -8.93
N MET A 129 -6.88 -23.96 -8.22
CA MET A 129 -6.46 -22.59 -8.55
C MET A 129 -5.42 -22.03 -7.58
N SER A 130 -5.32 -22.61 -6.38
CA SER A 130 -4.55 -22.06 -5.27
C SER A 130 -3.95 -23.15 -4.40
N LEU A 131 -2.69 -22.96 -4.02
CA LEU A 131 -1.91 -23.85 -3.16
C LEU A 131 -1.39 -23.11 -1.93
N LEU A 132 -1.41 -23.78 -0.78
CA LEU A 132 -0.68 -23.37 0.42
C LEU A 132 0.63 -24.17 0.51
N VAL A 133 1.73 -23.47 0.71
CA VAL A 133 3.06 -24.06 0.90
C VAL A 133 3.63 -23.57 2.22
N ALA A 134 4.04 -24.48 3.09
CA ALA A 134 4.67 -24.13 4.37
C ALA A 134 5.94 -23.31 4.14
N GLY A 135 6.19 -22.30 4.98
CA GLY A 135 7.42 -21.51 4.96
C GLY A 135 8.69 -22.35 5.24
N PRO A 136 9.88 -21.77 5.04
CA PRO A 136 11.15 -22.44 5.27
C PRO A 136 11.36 -22.77 6.77
N ARG A 137 12.01 -23.91 7.05
CA ARG A 137 12.33 -24.38 8.42
C ARG A 137 13.77 -24.08 8.84
N ASN A 138 14.70 -24.10 7.89
CA ASN A 138 16.14 -23.93 8.06
C ASN A 138 16.65 -22.67 7.34
N ALA A 139 15.82 -21.62 7.31
CA ALA A 139 16.05 -20.44 6.49
C ALA A 139 17.38 -19.72 6.77
N GLU A 140 17.83 -19.71 8.03
CA GLU A 140 19.12 -19.12 8.42
C GLU A 140 20.31 -19.74 7.67
N GLN A 141 20.22 -21.03 7.36
CA GLN A 141 21.29 -21.77 6.73
C GLN A 141 21.08 -21.91 5.22
N ASN A 142 19.82 -22.04 4.76
CA ASN A 142 19.54 -22.39 3.37
C ASN A 142 18.23 -21.79 2.80
N LEU A 143 17.93 -20.52 3.07
CA LEU A 143 16.82 -19.82 2.41
C LEU A 143 16.90 -19.88 0.88
N ALA A 144 18.12 -19.84 0.31
CA ALA A 144 18.33 -19.92 -1.13
C ALA A 144 17.78 -21.23 -1.74
N GLY A 145 17.93 -22.37 -1.06
CA GLY A 145 17.37 -23.65 -1.48
C GLY A 145 15.85 -23.62 -1.53
N TYR A 146 15.19 -23.04 -0.51
CA TYR A 146 13.74 -22.83 -0.51
C TYR A 146 13.30 -21.93 -1.67
N CYS A 147 13.94 -20.77 -1.84
CA CYS A 147 13.65 -19.83 -2.92
C CYS A 147 13.76 -20.50 -4.30
N GLN A 148 14.81 -21.30 -4.53
CA GLN A 148 14.99 -22.02 -5.77
C GLN A 148 13.84 -23.01 -6.02
N ALA A 149 13.43 -23.77 -5.00
CA ALA A 149 12.32 -24.72 -5.11
C ALA A 149 11.00 -24.03 -5.45
N ILE A 150 10.70 -22.88 -4.83
CA ILE A 150 9.48 -22.10 -5.14
C ILE A 150 9.53 -21.54 -6.57
N VAL A 151 10.66 -21.00 -7.01
CA VAL A 151 10.83 -20.50 -8.39
C VAL A 151 10.64 -21.62 -9.41
N GLN A 152 11.18 -22.82 -9.15
CA GLN A 152 10.95 -23.99 -9.98
C GLN A 152 9.48 -24.42 -9.96
N GLY A 153 8.85 -24.47 -8.79
CA GLY A 153 7.44 -24.79 -8.62
C GLY A 153 6.52 -23.85 -9.40
N LEU A 154 6.79 -22.55 -9.38
CA LEU A 154 6.06 -21.56 -10.19
C LEU A 154 6.14 -21.89 -11.69
N ALA A 155 7.22 -22.47 -12.20
CA ALA A 155 7.38 -22.79 -13.62
C ALA A 155 6.60 -24.05 -14.06
N ILE A 156 6.14 -24.89 -13.14
CA ILE A 156 5.48 -26.18 -13.45
C ILE A 156 4.06 -25.96 -13.99
N ASN A 157 3.34 -25.00 -13.45
CA ASN A 157 1.98 -24.67 -13.86
C ASN A 157 1.81 -23.17 -14.05
N ALA A 158 1.23 -22.78 -15.18
CA ALA A 158 1.10 -21.37 -15.59
C ALA A 158 0.01 -20.60 -14.83
N TYR A 159 -0.95 -21.28 -14.20
CA TYR A 159 -2.17 -20.67 -13.67
C TYR A 159 -2.29 -20.76 -12.14
N LEU A 160 -1.69 -21.78 -11.52
CA LEU A 160 -1.74 -21.98 -10.07
C LEU A 160 -1.12 -20.80 -9.31
N GLN A 161 -1.84 -20.36 -8.28
CA GLN A 161 -1.39 -19.42 -7.26
C GLN A 161 -0.67 -20.19 -6.15
N ILE A 162 0.53 -19.77 -5.78
CA ILE A 162 1.31 -20.33 -4.68
C ILE A 162 1.30 -19.33 -3.53
N ASN A 163 0.81 -19.77 -2.37
CA ASN A 163 0.71 -18.92 -1.18
C ASN A 163 1.64 -19.48 -0.10
N ILE A 164 2.64 -18.69 0.27
CA ILE A 164 3.59 -19.09 1.31
C ILE A 164 2.95 -18.83 2.68
N VAL A 165 2.88 -19.87 3.49
CA VAL A 165 2.35 -19.81 4.85
C VAL A 165 3.47 -19.29 5.76
N LEU A 166 3.26 -18.12 6.36
CA LEU A 166 4.19 -17.52 7.31
C LEU A 166 3.44 -16.96 8.52
N PRO A 167 4.03 -17.02 9.72
CA PRO A 167 3.45 -16.39 10.90
C PRO A 167 3.53 -14.87 10.78
N ALA A 168 2.48 -14.18 11.23
CA ALA A 168 2.46 -12.71 11.30
C ALA A 168 3.54 -12.16 12.24
N TYR A 169 4.04 -12.97 13.18
CA TYR A 169 4.99 -12.61 14.23
C TYR A 169 6.21 -13.54 14.23
N GLY A 170 7.39 -12.98 14.54
CA GLY A 170 8.72 -13.53 14.21
C GLY A 170 9.44 -14.55 15.12
N PRO A 171 9.02 -14.92 16.35
CA PRO A 171 9.72 -15.94 17.13
C PRO A 171 9.10 -17.34 17.03
N SER A 172 8.03 -17.54 16.26
CA SER A 172 7.48 -18.89 16.04
C SER A 172 8.37 -19.79 15.17
N LEU A 173 9.44 -19.22 14.59
CA LEU A 173 10.50 -19.93 13.88
C LEU A 173 11.79 -20.03 14.73
N ALA A 174 11.84 -19.37 15.90
CA ALA A 174 12.98 -19.51 16.80
C ALA A 174 12.91 -20.90 17.44
N PRO A 175 14.04 -21.63 17.55
CA PRO A 175 14.08 -22.90 18.28
C PRO A 175 13.55 -22.69 19.72
N ASP A 176 12.90 -23.73 20.27
CA ASP A 176 12.45 -23.70 21.66
C ASP A 176 13.68 -23.39 22.56
N PRO A 177 13.60 -22.45 23.52
CA PRO A 177 14.63 -22.29 24.53
C PRO A 177 15.01 -23.62 25.23
N ALA A 178 14.11 -24.61 25.23
CA ALA A 178 14.38 -25.97 25.69
C ALA A 178 15.30 -26.79 24.76
N ASP A 179 15.37 -26.48 23.46
CA ASP A 179 16.28 -27.11 22.49
C ASP A 179 17.69 -26.51 22.51
N LEU A 180 17.85 -25.32 23.07
CA LEU A 180 19.15 -24.72 23.41
C LEU A 180 19.60 -25.32 24.74
N GLY A 181 20.28 -26.46 24.67
CA GLY A 181 20.84 -27.18 25.84
C GLY A 181 21.45 -26.22 26.87
N SER A 182 21.10 -26.43 28.13
CA SER A 182 21.32 -25.54 29.28
C SER A 182 22.77 -25.38 29.75
N ASP A 183 23.78 -25.45 28.86
CA ASP A 183 25.18 -25.64 29.26
C ASP A 183 26.16 -24.56 28.80
N ASP A 184 25.72 -23.39 28.31
CA ASP A 184 26.65 -22.28 28.04
C ASP A 184 26.20 -20.95 28.67
N GLN A 185 26.45 -20.82 29.98
CA GLN A 185 26.15 -19.62 30.78
C GLN A 185 27.10 -18.43 30.51
N GLY A 186 27.53 -18.20 29.27
CA GLY A 186 28.52 -17.17 28.94
C GLY A 186 28.42 -16.50 27.58
N ALA A 187 27.62 -17.00 26.64
CA ALA A 187 27.43 -16.34 25.35
C ALA A 187 26.25 -15.37 25.43
N GLU A 188 26.48 -14.08 25.18
CA GLU A 188 25.39 -13.13 24.87
C GLU A 188 24.47 -13.78 23.83
N THR A 189 23.22 -14.05 24.20
CA THR A 189 22.24 -14.60 23.27
C THR A 189 22.03 -13.57 22.18
N VAL A 190 22.73 -13.72 21.05
CA VAL A 190 22.47 -12.94 19.84
C VAL A 190 21.04 -13.22 19.48
N MET A 191 20.16 -12.22 19.64
CA MET A 191 18.77 -12.29 19.22
C MET A 191 18.74 -12.39 17.69
N LEU A 192 18.88 -13.60 17.16
CA LEU A 192 18.83 -13.92 15.72
C LEU A 192 17.46 -13.62 15.10
N TYR A 193 16.41 -13.58 15.93
CA TYR A 193 15.03 -13.37 15.53
C TYR A 193 14.44 -12.13 16.17
N ASP A 194 13.77 -11.31 15.37
CA ASP A 194 12.94 -10.20 15.82
C ASP A 194 11.58 -10.20 15.10
N GLU A 195 10.76 -9.18 15.34
CA GLU A 195 9.40 -9.11 14.83
C GLU A 195 9.28 -9.04 13.29
N LEU A 196 10.35 -8.63 12.61
CA LEU A 196 10.41 -8.54 11.14
C LEU A 196 11.11 -9.73 10.50
N THR A 197 11.63 -10.71 11.26
CA THR A 197 12.30 -11.89 10.68
C THR A 197 11.40 -12.64 9.69
N SER A 198 10.13 -12.91 10.04
CA SER A 198 9.17 -13.54 9.11
C SER A 198 8.97 -12.71 7.83
N TRP A 199 9.00 -11.38 7.95
CA TRP A 199 8.91 -10.50 6.80
C TRP A 199 10.19 -10.53 5.95
N ASP A 200 11.38 -10.62 6.55
CA ASP A 200 12.63 -10.76 5.81
C ASP A 200 12.67 -12.04 4.98
N LEU A 201 12.18 -13.14 5.55
CA LEU A 201 12.02 -14.42 4.84
C LEU A 201 11.13 -14.23 3.62
N TRP A 202 9.94 -13.63 3.81
CA TRP A 202 9.05 -13.30 2.71
C TRP A 202 9.72 -12.42 1.66
N ASN A 203 10.38 -11.34 2.09
CA ASN A 203 11.08 -10.40 1.22
C ASN A 203 12.13 -11.12 0.36
N GLY A 204 12.90 -12.05 0.94
CA GLY A 204 13.85 -12.90 0.23
C GLY A 204 13.17 -13.80 -0.81
N ILE A 205 12.08 -14.47 -0.43
CA ILE A 205 11.31 -15.36 -1.31
C ILE A 205 10.70 -14.59 -2.49
N ARG A 206 9.98 -13.49 -2.24
CA ARG A 206 9.35 -12.70 -3.32
C ARG A 206 10.38 -12.03 -4.23
N THR A 207 11.54 -11.65 -3.69
CA THR A 207 12.63 -11.07 -4.48
C THR A 207 13.24 -12.11 -5.41
N ALA A 208 13.53 -13.32 -4.92
CA ALA A 208 14.03 -14.42 -5.74
C ALA A 208 13.04 -14.82 -6.85
N ALA A 209 11.74 -14.76 -6.55
CA ALA A 209 10.66 -14.98 -7.51
C ALA A 209 10.33 -13.77 -8.40
N LYS A 210 11.15 -12.70 -8.36
CA LYS A 210 10.99 -11.47 -9.15
C LYS A 210 9.58 -10.88 -9.06
N TYR A 211 9.01 -10.86 -7.84
CA TYR A 211 7.69 -10.29 -7.55
C TYR A 211 6.57 -10.90 -8.43
N SER A 212 6.65 -12.19 -8.72
CA SER A 212 5.62 -12.92 -9.48
C SER A 212 4.22 -12.68 -8.91
N ALA A 213 3.28 -12.25 -9.76
CA ALA A 213 1.88 -12.04 -9.38
C ALA A 213 1.13 -13.35 -9.00
N ARG A 214 1.75 -14.52 -9.22
CA ARG A 214 1.24 -15.82 -8.78
C ARG A 214 1.75 -16.25 -7.41
N LEU A 215 2.62 -15.46 -6.79
CA LEU A 215 3.16 -15.72 -5.46
C LEU A 215 2.52 -14.74 -4.48
N SER A 216 1.94 -15.25 -3.40
CA SER A 216 1.24 -14.46 -2.38
C SER A 216 1.49 -15.02 -0.98
N LEU A 217 0.93 -14.38 0.04
CA LEU A 217 1.05 -14.79 1.43
C LEU A 217 -0.24 -15.42 1.95
N ALA A 218 -0.05 -16.47 2.74
CA ALA A 218 -1.03 -16.96 3.71
C ALA A 218 -0.53 -16.61 5.11
N LEU A 219 -1.05 -15.52 5.67
CA LEU A 219 -0.58 -14.98 6.94
C LEU A 219 -1.27 -15.69 8.10
N GLN A 220 -0.50 -16.35 8.96
CA GLN A 220 -1.03 -17.02 10.13
C GLN A 220 -1.08 -16.06 11.32
N ILE A 221 -2.29 -15.89 11.86
CA ILE A 221 -2.56 -15.07 13.05
C ILE A 221 -2.44 -15.97 14.28
N GLN A 222 -1.45 -15.65 15.11
CA GLN A 222 -1.14 -16.37 16.34
C GLN A 222 -1.82 -15.71 17.54
N TYR A 223 -1.66 -16.29 18.74
CA TYR A 223 -2.16 -15.70 19.99
C TYR A 223 -1.55 -14.33 20.29
N THR A 224 -0.29 -14.13 19.93
CA THR A 224 0.43 -12.86 20.07
C THR A 224 0.30 -12.04 18.80
N ILE A 225 0.11 -10.73 18.95
CA ILE A 225 -0.03 -9.80 17.83
C ILE A 225 1.27 -8.99 17.72
N PRO A 226 1.79 -8.78 16.48
CA PRO A 226 2.94 -7.91 16.25
C PRO A 226 2.65 -6.45 16.65
N ASP A 227 3.73 -5.70 16.87
CA ASP A 227 3.63 -4.26 16.96
C ASP A 227 3.08 -3.63 15.67
N SER A 228 2.55 -2.41 15.81
CA SER A 228 1.87 -1.71 14.73
C SER A 228 2.71 -1.54 13.45
N TYR A 229 4.05 -1.41 13.56
CA TYR A 229 4.93 -1.25 12.41
C TYR A 229 5.05 -2.55 11.59
N ALA A 230 5.16 -3.72 12.24
CA ALA A 230 5.17 -5.01 11.55
C ALA A 230 3.80 -5.28 10.89
N LEU A 231 2.69 -4.85 11.51
CA LEU A 231 1.36 -4.94 10.88
C LEU A 231 1.21 -4.01 9.67
N LYS A 232 1.77 -2.78 9.71
CA LYS A 232 1.84 -1.90 8.55
C LYS A 232 2.66 -2.55 7.43
N ARG A 233 3.77 -3.20 7.78
CA ARG A 233 4.62 -3.92 6.84
C ARG A 233 3.87 -5.03 6.10
N TRP A 234 3.18 -5.91 6.81
CA TRP A 234 2.34 -6.94 6.19
C TRP A 234 1.18 -6.35 5.39
N PHE A 235 0.69 -5.17 5.76
CA PHE A 235 -0.31 -4.46 4.97
C PHE A 235 0.24 -3.94 3.62
N ALA A 236 1.54 -3.79 3.43
CA ALA A 236 2.08 -3.47 2.10
C ALA A 236 2.16 -4.70 1.19
N GLU A 237 2.13 -5.92 1.75
CA GLU A 237 2.42 -7.17 1.06
C GLU A 237 1.15 -7.86 0.48
N PRO A 238 1.30 -8.77 -0.51
CA PRO A 238 0.18 -9.46 -1.16
C PRO A 238 -0.39 -10.58 -0.28
N VAL A 239 -1.07 -10.20 0.81
CA VAL A 239 -1.77 -11.13 1.72
C VAL A 239 -3.07 -11.59 1.08
N ARG A 240 -3.14 -12.87 0.70
CA ARG A 240 -4.30 -13.50 0.07
C ARG A 240 -5.11 -14.35 1.04
N TYR A 241 -4.43 -15.03 1.96
CA TYR A 241 -5.08 -15.84 2.99
C TYR A 241 -4.75 -15.32 4.39
N ILE A 242 -5.74 -15.41 5.29
CA ILE A 242 -5.56 -15.24 6.73
C ILE A 242 -5.93 -16.56 7.39
N ILE A 243 -4.95 -17.19 8.02
CA ILE A 243 -5.14 -18.43 8.77
C ILE A 243 -5.28 -18.05 10.25
N ILE A 244 -6.43 -18.33 10.85
CA ILE A 244 -6.71 -18.03 12.26
C ILE A 244 -6.81 -19.35 13.01
N ASP A 245 -5.86 -19.57 13.91
CA ASP A 245 -5.89 -20.72 14.80
C ASP A 245 -6.94 -20.53 15.90
N SER A 246 -7.57 -21.61 16.35
CA SER A 246 -8.49 -21.59 17.49
C SER A 246 -7.84 -21.01 18.75
N GLN A 247 -6.52 -21.18 18.92
CA GLN A 247 -5.73 -20.65 20.01
C GLN A 247 -5.64 -19.13 20.02
N ALA A 248 -5.86 -18.44 18.90
CA ALA A 248 -5.91 -16.97 18.86
C ALA A 248 -7.15 -16.41 19.59
N HIS A 249 -8.15 -17.24 19.87
CA HIS A 249 -9.40 -16.84 20.51
C HIS A 249 -9.33 -16.97 22.04
N VAL A 250 -10.03 -16.07 22.71
CA VAL A 250 -10.35 -16.15 24.14
C VAL A 250 -11.85 -16.41 24.31
N LEU A 251 -12.28 -16.93 25.46
CA LEU A 251 -13.71 -17.10 25.74
C LEU A 251 -14.29 -15.84 26.38
N ASN A 252 -15.47 -15.43 25.93
CA ASN A 252 -16.24 -14.38 26.59
C ASN A 252 -16.95 -14.90 27.86
N SER A 253 -17.65 -14.02 28.58
CA SER A 253 -18.37 -14.37 29.81
C SER A 253 -19.48 -15.43 29.62
N LYS A 254 -19.95 -15.63 28.38
CA LYS A 254 -20.98 -16.60 27.99
C LYS A 254 -20.39 -17.90 27.41
N GLY A 255 -19.07 -18.08 27.48
CA GLY A 255 -18.38 -19.29 27.01
C GLY A 255 -18.14 -19.38 25.50
N PHE A 256 -18.39 -18.33 24.71
CA PHE A 256 -18.17 -18.33 23.25
C PHE A 256 -16.77 -17.80 22.88
N PRO A 257 -16.15 -18.31 21.79
CA PRO A 257 -14.86 -17.84 21.30
C PRO A 257 -14.96 -16.43 20.69
N VAL A 258 -14.07 -15.54 21.10
CA VAL A 258 -13.93 -14.17 20.61
C VAL A 258 -12.46 -13.79 20.49
N LEU A 259 -12.14 -12.84 19.61
CA LEU A 259 -10.79 -12.29 19.47
C LEU A 259 -10.62 -11.07 20.37
N THR A 260 -9.38 -10.78 20.79
CA THR A 260 -9.05 -9.57 21.54
C THR A 260 -9.25 -8.31 20.67
N LYS A 261 -9.30 -7.12 21.28
CA LYS A 261 -9.48 -5.87 20.52
C LYS A 261 -8.38 -5.62 19.49
N ALA A 262 -7.15 -5.92 19.82
CA ALA A 262 -6.04 -5.77 18.89
C ALA A 262 -6.14 -6.75 17.70
N HIS A 263 -6.62 -7.98 17.91
CA HIS A 263 -6.88 -8.94 16.83
C HIS A 263 -8.04 -8.46 15.94
N GLN A 264 -9.11 -7.94 16.55
CA GLN A 264 -10.23 -7.35 15.82
C GLN A 264 -9.73 -6.22 14.91
N SER A 265 -8.93 -5.29 15.45
CA SER A 265 -8.36 -4.18 14.65
C SER A 265 -7.46 -4.66 13.51
N LEU A 266 -6.65 -5.71 13.73
CA LEU A 266 -5.84 -6.31 12.67
C LEU A 266 -6.69 -6.91 11.56
N ILE A 267 -7.68 -7.73 11.91
CA ILE A 267 -8.59 -8.36 10.94
C ILE A 267 -9.38 -7.30 10.18
N GLN A 268 -9.90 -6.29 10.88
CA GLN A 268 -10.61 -5.16 10.28
C GLN A 268 -9.72 -4.42 9.26
N LYS A 269 -8.46 -4.17 9.62
CA LYS A 269 -7.49 -3.55 8.71
C LYS A 269 -7.26 -4.43 7.48
N LEU A 270 -6.95 -5.71 7.66
CA LEU A 270 -6.67 -6.63 6.56
C LEU A 270 -7.92 -6.96 5.72
N ALA A 271 -9.13 -6.85 6.26
CA ALA A 271 -10.38 -7.06 5.52
C ALA A 271 -10.52 -6.09 4.33
N ARG A 272 -9.86 -4.93 4.36
CA ARG A 272 -9.77 -3.99 3.23
C ARG A 272 -9.05 -4.57 2.01
N LYS A 273 -8.29 -5.67 2.17
CA LYS A 273 -7.70 -6.44 1.05
C LYS A 273 -8.60 -7.55 0.51
N SER A 274 -9.77 -7.77 1.13
CA SER A 274 -10.66 -8.90 0.83
C SER A 274 -9.95 -10.26 0.81
N PRO A 275 -9.17 -10.62 1.86
CA PRO A 275 -8.49 -11.90 1.92
C PRO A 275 -9.49 -13.04 2.12
N LEU A 276 -9.04 -14.26 1.84
CA LEU A 276 -9.75 -15.50 2.15
C LEU A 276 -9.38 -15.95 3.56
N TYR A 277 -10.36 -16.36 4.36
CA TYR A 277 -10.14 -16.76 5.75
C TYR A 277 -10.15 -18.27 5.90
N LEU A 278 -9.22 -18.81 6.67
CA LEU A 278 -9.14 -20.22 7.02
C LEU A 278 -9.10 -20.35 8.55
N LEU A 279 -10.06 -21.09 9.12
CA LEU A 279 -10.07 -21.43 10.54
C LEU A 279 -9.34 -22.76 10.73
N ALA A 280 -8.29 -22.75 11.54
CA ALA A 280 -7.46 -23.91 11.84
C ALA A 280 -7.70 -24.41 13.28
N ASN A 281 -7.58 -25.73 13.47
CA ASN A 281 -7.56 -26.37 14.79
C ASN A 281 -8.77 -26.04 15.68
N THR A 282 -9.96 -25.84 15.11
CA THR A 282 -11.19 -25.55 15.88
C THR A 282 -11.53 -26.73 16.80
N ARG A 283 -11.76 -26.43 18.09
CA ARG A 283 -12.13 -27.44 19.10
C ARG A 283 -13.42 -28.16 18.69
N HIS A 284 -13.51 -29.46 19.01
CA HIS A 284 -14.67 -30.32 18.73
C HIS A 284 -14.99 -30.59 17.24
N ALA A 285 -14.05 -30.35 16.31
CA ALA A 285 -14.02 -31.20 15.13
C ALA A 285 -13.83 -32.64 15.60
N GLU A 286 -14.46 -33.64 14.99
CA GLU A 286 -14.26 -35.08 15.29
C GLU A 286 -12.79 -35.55 15.17
N PHE A 287 -11.92 -34.62 14.78
CA PHE A 287 -10.47 -34.70 14.80
C PHE A 287 -9.90 -34.47 16.21
N THR A 288 -9.45 -35.55 16.85
CA THR A 288 -8.51 -35.48 17.97
C THR A 288 -7.08 -35.45 17.41
N PRO A 289 -6.29 -34.39 17.64
CA PRO A 289 -4.87 -34.40 17.29
C PRO A 289 -4.19 -35.59 17.98
N ASP A 290 -3.34 -36.31 17.27
CA ASP A 290 -2.53 -37.36 17.87
C ASP A 290 -1.54 -36.68 18.85
N PRO A 291 -1.49 -37.03 20.15
CA PRO A 291 -0.62 -36.36 21.12
C PRO A 291 0.88 -36.49 20.82
N VAL A 292 1.24 -37.31 19.83
CA VAL A 292 2.62 -37.53 19.35
C VAL A 292 2.86 -36.92 17.96
N ASP A 293 1.89 -36.19 17.39
CA ASP A 293 2.02 -35.60 16.06
C ASP A 293 3.05 -34.45 16.05
N LYS A 294 4.30 -34.81 15.72
CA LYS A 294 5.40 -33.85 15.54
C LYS A 294 5.19 -32.94 14.33
N ASP A 295 4.24 -33.24 13.45
CA ASP A 295 3.97 -32.45 12.25
C ASP A 295 3.09 -31.22 12.55
N PHE A 296 2.42 -31.19 13.72
CA PHE A 296 1.67 -30.05 14.25
C PHE A 296 1.86 -29.91 15.77
N PRO A 297 3.05 -29.49 16.25
CA PRO A 297 3.19 -29.11 17.64
C PRO A 297 2.25 -27.92 17.92
N PRO A 298 1.64 -27.80 19.12
CA PRO A 298 1.15 -26.50 19.56
C PRO A 298 2.36 -25.56 19.54
N LEU A 299 2.41 -24.63 18.58
CA LEU A 299 3.47 -23.64 18.45
C LEU A 299 3.35 -22.64 19.61
N LEU A 300 3.77 -23.09 20.78
CA LEU A 300 3.92 -22.30 22.00
C LEU A 300 5.41 -22.18 22.30
N PRO A 301 5.91 -21.00 22.64
CA PRO A 301 6.73 -20.88 23.84
C PRO A 301 5.82 -21.07 25.07
N LEU A 302 6.34 -21.71 26.12
CA LEU A 302 5.77 -21.66 27.47
C LEU A 302 5.53 -20.19 27.86
N ALA A 303 4.28 -19.76 27.74
CA ALA A 303 3.67 -18.49 28.13
C ALA A 303 4.61 -17.28 28.40
N PRO A 304 4.53 -16.20 27.60
CA PRO A 304 4.74 -14.86 28.10
C PRO A 304 3.41 -14.24 28.54
N LYS A 305 3.47 -13.44 29.60
CA LYS A 305 2.34 -12.78 30.28
C LYS A 305 1.49 -11.94 29.31
N GLY A 306 0.36 -12.46 28.89
CA GLY A 306 -0.69 -11.71 28.19
C GLY A 306 -2.00 -12.49 28.26
N ALA A 307 -3.06 -11.83 28.73
CA ALA A 307 -4.43 -12.34 28.95
C ALA A 307 -4.57 -13.74 29.61
N ARG A 308 -4.68 -13.75 30.95
CA ARG A 308 -5.31 -14.83 31.72
C ARG A 308 -6.55 -15.31 30.96
N GLN A 309 -6.64 -16.62 30.66
CA GLN A 309 -7.92 -17.24 30.34
C GLN A 309 -8.90 -16.82 31.45
N THR A 310 -9.86 -15.96 31.11
CA THR A 310 -10.97 -15.70 32.02
C THR A 310 -11.71 -17.02 32.13
N THR A 311 -11.53 -17.70 33.26
CA THR A 311 -12.27 -18.91 33.62
C THR A 311 -13.76 -18.57 33.54
N SER A 312 -14.42 -18.93 32.44
CA SER A 312 -15.87 -18.86 32.35
C SER A 312 -16.42 -19.86 33.36
N THR A 313 -17.34 -19.40 34.21
CA THR A 313 -18.09 -20.27 35.12
C THR A 313 -19.25 -21.00 34.43
N GLU A 314 -19.51 -20.67 33.15
CA GLU A 314 -20.51 -21.31 32.30
C GLU A 314 -19.91 -22.40 31.38
N GLU A 315 -20.78 -23.27 30.88
CA GLU A 315 -20.48 -24.34 29.91
C GLU A 315 -19.80 -23.77 28.65
N ARG A 316 -18.71 -24.41 28.20
CA ARG A 316 -17.97 -23.95 27.02
C ARG A 316 -18.80 -24.14 25.75
N ARG A 317 -18.75 -23.14 24.87
CA ARG A 317 -19.48 -23.10 23.59
C ARG A 317 -18.52 -22.77 22.44
N ASP A 318 -17.41 -23.50 22.38
CA ASP A 318 -16.33 -23.36 21.41
C ASP A 318 -16.33 -24.50 20.38
N ASP A 319 -17.50 -24.83 19.84
CA ASP A 319 -17.65 -25.73 18.69
C ASP A 319 -17.21 -25.04 17.37
N PRO A 320 -16.93 -25.79 16.29
CA PRO A 320 -16.46 -25.20 15.03
C PRO A 320 -17.41 -24.14 14.44
N GLN A 321 -18.72 -24.29 14.63
CA GLN A 321 -19.71 -23.33 14.13
C GLN A 321 -19.61 -22.00 14.86
N SER A 322 -19.33 -22.01 16.18
CA SER A 322 -19.18 -20.82 17.00
C SER A 322 -18.00 -19.93 16.56
N TYR A 323 -16.85 -20.52 16.21
CA TYR A 323 -15.71 -19.74 15.66
C TYR A 323 -16.07 -19.05 14.34
N ARG A 324 -16.71 -19.77 13.42
CA ARG A 324 -17.14 -19.23 12.13
C ARG A 324 -18.19 -18.13 12.29
N GLN A 325 -19.19 -18.34 13.15
CA GLN A 325 -20.22 -17.34 13.43
C GLN A 325 -19.61 -16.06 14.01
N TYR A 326 -18.63 -16.18 14.91
CA TYR A 326 -17.93 -15.02 15.45
C TYR A 326 -17.17 -14.26 14.36
N LEU A 327 -16.40 -14.94 13.51
CA LEU A 327 -15.67 -14.29 12.42
C LEU A 327 -16.63 -13.63 11.42
N HIS A 328 -17.71 -14.32 11.03
CA HIS A 328 -18.74 -13.74 10.18
C HIS A 328 -19.37 -12.50 10.82
N HIS A 329 -19.68 -12.54 12.11
CA HIS A 329 -20.19 -11.38 12.86
C HIS A 329 -19.19 -10.23 12.84
N LEU A 330 -17.90 -10.48 13.07
CA LEU A 330 -16.87 -9.45 13.03
C LEU A 330 -16.77 -8.78 11.64
N LEU A 331 -16.80 -9.59 10.58
CA LEU A 331 -16.70 -9.11 9.19
C LEU A 331 -17.98 -8.42 8.70
N SER A 332 -19.15 -8.83 9.19
CA SER A 332 -20.43 -8.19 8.86
C SER A 332 -20.61 -6.83 9.55
N ASN A 333 -19.85 -6.57 10.62
CA ASN A 333 -19.92 -5.33 11.40
C ASN A 333 -18.66 -4.45 11.20
N LEU A 334 -18.03 -4.53 10.03
CA LEU A 334 -16.96 -3.61 9.67
C LEU A 334 -17.49 -2.16 9.59
N PRO A 335 -16.71 -1.16 10.02
CA PRO A 335 -17.10 0.23 9.83
C PRO A 335 -17.26 0.55 8.34
N PRO A 336 -18.16 1.48 7.97
CA PRO A 336 -18.28 1.90 6.59
C PRO A 336 -16.96 2.49 6.09
N PRO A 337 -16.58 2.24 4.83
CA PRO A 337 -15.38 2.81 4.24
C PRO A 337 -15.48 4.35 4.18
N PRO A 338 -14.36 5.08 4.30
CA PRO A 338 -14.32 6.52 4.09
C PRO A 338 -14.83 6.94 2.69
N PRO A 339 -15.28 8.19 2.49
CA PRO A 339 -15.78 8.65 1.18
C PRO A 339 -14.81 8.41 0.01
N LEU A 340 -13.50 8.62 0.24
CA LEU A 340 -12.46 8.38 -0.77
C LEU A 340 -12.39 6.90 -1.19
N ASP A 341 -12.57 5.96 -0.26
CA ASP A 341 -12.58 4.52 -0.55
C ASP A 341 -13.79 4.11 -1.40
N ILE A 342 -14.94 4.71 -1.13
CA ILE A 342 -16.17 4.47 -1.90
C ILE A 342 -16.02 5.01 -3.32
N PHE A 343 -15.56 6.25 -3.44
CA PHE A 343 -15.37 6.92 -4.73
C PHE A 343 -14.25 6.27 -5.56
N GLY A 344 -13.14 5.93 -4.92
CA GLY A 344 -11.96 5.31 -5.53
C GLY A 344 -12.06 3.80 -5.66
N ALA A 345 -13.22 3.17 -5.44
CA ALA A 345 -13.39 1.74 -5.60
C ALA A 345 -12.96 1.27 -7.01
N GLY A 346 -11.98 0.36 -7.06
CA GLY A 346 -11.36 -0.12 -8.29
C GLY A 346 -10.08 0.62 -8.70
N TYR A 347 -9.78 1.76 -8.08
CA TYR A 347 -8.55 2.54 -8.32
C TYR A 347 -7.44 2.28 -7.29
N GLN A 348 -7.68 1.43 -6.29
CA GLN A 348 -6.69 1.09 -5.26
C GLN A 348 -5.42 0.48 -5.86
N ASP A 349 -4.30 1.19 -5.69
CA ASP A 349 -2.99 0.85 -6.25
C ASP A 349 -3.01 0.69 -7.79
N PHE A 350 -3.94 1.34 -8.49
CA PHE A 350 -4.02 1.35 -9.95
C PHE A 350 -3.21 2.53 -10.50
N LEU A 351 -2.14 2.24 -11.25
CA LEU A 351 -1.25 3.25 -11.82
C LEU A 351 -1.87 3.93 -13.05
N GLN A 352 -2.12 5.24 -12.95
CA GLN A 352 -2.69 6.09 -13.99
C GLN A 352 -1.68 7.14 -14.46
N SER A 353 -1.69 7.50 -15.74
CA SER A 353 -0.91 8.64 -16.22
C SER A 353 -1.50 9.95 -15.67
N PRO A 354 -0.68 10.88 -15.16
CA PRO A 354 -1.13 12.22 -14.79
C PRO A 354 -1.76 12.94 -15.99
N LEU A 355 -2.77 13.75 -15.72
CA LEU A 355 -3.41 14.56 -16.76
C LEU A 355 -2.46 15.68 -17.22
N GLN A 356 -2.64 16.13 -18.47
CA GLN A 356 -1.94 17.31 -19.01
C GLN A 356 -2.95 18.30 -19.62
N PRO A 357 -3.77 18.99 -18.81
CA PRO A 357 -4.87 19.83 -19.33
C PRO A 357 -4.40 21.02 -20.18
N LEU A 358 -3.14 21.43 -20.05
CA LEU A 358 -2.55 22.47 -20.90
C LEU A 358 -2.30 21.97 -22.33
N ALA A 359 -1.79 20.74 -22.48
CA ALA A 359 -1.51 20.13 -23.78
C ALA A 359 -2.79 19.55 -24.42
N ASP A 360 -3.63 18.89 -23.61
CA ASP A 360 -4.78 18.13 -24.08
C ASP A 360 -6.11 18.79 -23.70
N ASN A 361 -7.14 18.59 -24.54
CA ASN A 361 -8.50 18.98 -24.21
C ASN A 361 -9.18 17.86 -23.44
N LEU A 362 -9.49 18.09 -22.17
CA LEU A 362 -10.15 17.11 -21.33
C LEU A 362 -11.56 16.75 -21.84
N GLU A 363 -11.94 15.49 -21.61
CA GLU A 363 -13.27 14.97 -21.92
C GLU A 363 -14.30 15.38 -20.86
N SER A 364 -15.58 15.37 -21.23
CA SER A 364 -16.68 15.76 -20.32
C SER A 364 -16.75 14.91 -19.06
N MET A 365 -16.44 13.60 -19.16
CA MET A 365 -16.46 12.70 -18.02
C MET A 365 -15.40 13.07 -16.97
N THR A 366 -14.22 13.52 -17.40
CA THR A 366 -13.15 13.98 -16.51
C THR A 366 -13.59 15.19 -15.68
N TYR A 367 -14.23 16.17 -16.30
CA TYR A 367 -14.80 17.31 -15.58
C TYR A 367 -15.90 16.88 -14.58
N GLU A 368 -16.74 15.91 -14.94
CA GLU A 368 -17.79 15.42 -14.04
C GLU A 368 -17.21 14.76 -12.78
N VAL A 369 -16.12 14.01 -12.91
CA VAL A 369 -15.38 13.45 -11.78
C VAL A 369 -14.87 14.57 -10.87
N PHE A 370 -14.27 15.62 -11.43
CA PHE A 370 -13.80 16.77 -10.64
C PHE A 370 -14.92 17.53 -9.93
N GLU A 371 -16.11 17.58 -10.51
CA GLU A 371 -17.26 18.31 -9.98
C GLU A 371 -17.98 17.59 -8.83
N LYS A 372 -17.71 16.30 -8.64
CA LYS A 372 -18.27 15.50 -7.54
C LYS A 372 -17.65 15.80 -6.17
N ASP A 373 -16.56 16.57 -6.11
CA ASP A 373 -15.91 16.95 -4.87
C ASP A 373 -16.48 18.26 -4.30
N PRO A 374 -17.33 18.22 -3.25
CA PRO A 374 -17.87 19.44 -2.67
C PRO A 374 -16.83 20.23 -1.87
N VAL A 375 -15.88 19.54 -1.23
CA VAL A 375 -14.90 20.14 -0.30
C VAL A 375 -14.02 21.13 -1.05
N LYS A 376 -13.51 20.73 -2.22
CA LYS A 376 -12.70 21.60 -3.08
C LYS A 376 -13.41 22.92 -3.36
N TYR A 377 -14.60 22.86 -3.95
CA TYR A 377 -15.31 24.08 -4.39
C TYR A 377 -15.84 24.93 -3.23
N ASP A 378 -16.16 24.33 -2.09
CA ASP A 378 -16.55 25.06 -0.89
C ASP A 378 -15.36 25.85 -0.31
N GLN A 379 -14.14 25.30 -0.36
CA GLN A 379 -12.93 26.03 0.04
C GLN A 379 -12.62 27.19 -0.91
N TYR A 380 -12.75 26.99 -2.23
CA TYR A 380 -12.63 28.09 -3.20
C TYR A 380 -13.69 29.19 -2.97
N GLU A 381 -14.95 28.84 -2.70
CA GLU A 381 -16.01 29.82 -2.39
C GLU A 381 -15.67 30.66 -1.14
N LYS A 382 -15.14 30.02 -0.08
CA LYS A 382 -14.68 30.72 1.13
C LYS A 382 -13.51 31.64 0.86
N ALA A 383 -12.50 31.16 0.12
CA ALA A 383 -11.31 31.94 -0.21
C ALA A 383 -11.66 33.20 -1.03
N VAL A 384 -12.50 33.04 -2.06
CA VAL A 384 -12.97 34.17 -2.88
C VAL A 384 -13.79 35.15 -2.04
N LYS A 385 -14.67 34.66 -1.14
CA LYS A 385 -15.45 35.52 -0.26
C LYS A 385 -14.56 36.41 0.61
N LEU A 386 -13.56 35.82 1.28
CA LEU A 386 -12.63 36.56 2.14
C LEU A 386 -11.83 37.60 1.35
N ALA A 387 -11.34 37.23 0.15
CA ALA A 387 -10.63 38.16 -0.72
C ALA A 387 -11.50 39.35 -1.15
N LEU A 388 -12.77 39.11 -1.47
CA LEU A 388 -13.73 40.18 -1.81
C LEU A 388 -13.99 41.12 -0.63
N GLU A 389 -14.20 40.57 0.57
CA GLU A 389 -14.40 41.35 1.80
C GLU A 389 -13.18 42.22 2.13
N ASP A 390 -11.97 41.69 1.97
CA ASP A 390 -10.73 42.44 2.21
C ASP A 390 -10.54 43.58 1.20
N LEU A 391 -10.84 43.37 -0.08
CA LEU A 391 -10.80 44.44 -1.09
C LEU A 391 -11.84 45.54 -0.79
N LYS A 392 -13.06 45.15 -0.40
CA LYS A 392 -14.10 46.11 0.01
C LYS A 392 -13.66 46.91 1.23
N ASN A 393 -13.06 46.26 2.23
CA ASN A 393 -12.56 46.92 3.44
C ASN A 393 -11.41 47.90 3.16
N LYS A 394 -10.64 47.65 2.08
CA LYS A 394 -9.62 48.58 1.55
C LYS A 394 -10.21 49.73 0.73
N GLY A 395 -11.53 49.78 0.55
CA GLY A 395 -12.23 50.82 -0.21
C GLY A 395 -12.14 50.63 -1.72
N ILE A 396 -11.86 49.41 -2.20
CA ILE A 396 -11.86 49.10 -3.63
C ILE A 396 -13.30 48.85 -4.09
N GLU A 397 -13.74 49.65 -5.06
CA GLU A 397 -15.04 49.52 -5.75
C GLU A 397 -14.85 48.84 -7.13
N ASP A 398 -15.94 48.45 -7.79
CA ASP A 398 -15.93 47.83 -9.13
C ASP A 398 -14.98 46.62 -9.27
N ILE A 399 -15.02 45.73 -8.28
CA ILE A 399 -14.10 44.59 -8.21
C ILE A 399 -14.27 43.67 -9.43
N CYS A 400 -13.14 43.37 -10.07
CA CYS A 400 -13.07 42.52 -11.27
C CYS A 400 -12.47 41.16 -10.90
N VAL A 401 -13.22 40.09 -11.13
CA VAL A 401 -12.81 38.70 -10.86
C VAL A 401 -12.68 37.95 -12.17
N ALA A 402 -11.56 37.28 -12.41
CA ALA A 402 -11.37 36.45 -13.60
C ALA A 402 -11.02 35.01 -13.21
N ILE A 403 -11.77 34.06 -13.75
CA ILE A 403 -11.54 32.63 -13.59
C ILE A 403 -10.73 32.16 -14.82
N VAL A 404 -9.49 31.73 -14.61
CA VAL A 404 -8.58 31.28 -15.67
C VAL A 404 -8.45 29.76 -15.66
N GLY A 405 -8.89 29.12 -16.76
CA GLY A 405 -9.13 27.68 -16.80
C GLY A 405 -10.50 27.31 -16.22
N ALA A 406 -11.56 27.94 -16.74
CA ALA A 406 -12.90 27.84 -16.16
C ALA A 406 -13.57 26.45 -16.28
N GLY A 407 -13.09 25.56 -17.15
CA GLY A 407 -13.65 24.24 -17.40
C GLY A 407 -15.12 24.32 -17.77
N ARG A 408 -15.98 23.56 -17.09
CA ARG A 408 -17.44 23.63 -17.25
C ARG A 408 -18.12 24.68 -16.36
N GLY A 409 -17.33 25.48 -15.63
CA GLY A 409 -17.82 26.62 -14.84
C GLY A 409 -18.21 26.39 -13.37
N PRO A 410 -17.78 25.33 -12.64
CA PRO A 410 -18.10 25.22 -11.22
C PRO A 410 -17.50 26.40 -10.43
N LEU A 411 -16.25 26.79 -10.69
CA LEU A 411 -15.62 27.94 -10.02
C LEU A 411 -16.27 29.27 -10.37
N VAL A 412 -16.74 29.46 -11.61
CA VAL A 412 -17.52 30.64 -12.00
C VAL A 412 -18.78 30.75 -11.12
N THR A 413 -19.49 29.65 -10.96
CA THR A 413 -20.69 29.57 -10.10
C THR A 413 -20.35 29.86 -8.63
N ARG A 414 -19.22 29.35 -8.13
CA ARG A 414 -18.75 29.59 -6.76
C ARG A 414 -18.34 31.05 -6.53
N CYS A 415 -17.71 31.70 -7.51
CA CYS A 415 -17.37 33.13 -7.42
C CYS A 415 -18.62 34.00 -7.36
N ILE A 416 -19.65 33.72 -8.18
CA ILE A 416 -20.94 34.43 -8.14
C ILE A 416 -21.61 34.26 -6.76
N ARG A 417 -21.59 33.04 -6.21
CA ARG A 417 -22.12 32.76 -4.87
C ARG A 417 -21.35 33.48 -3.78
N ALA A 418 -20.01 33.47 -3.83
CA ALA A 418 -19.16 34.18 -2.89
C ALA A 418 -19.48 35.69 -2.86
N ALA A 419 -19.58 36.31 -4.04
CA ALA A 419 -19.94 37.72 -4.18
C ALA A 419 -21.34 38.04 -3.65
N THR A 420 -22.33 37.19 -3.96
CA THR A 420 -23.69 37.30 -3.43
C THR A 420 -23.70 37.21 -1.90
N ASN A 421 -22.97 36.24 -1.33
CA ASN A 421 -22.88 36.03 0.10
C ASN A 421 -22.10 37.14 0.83
N ALA A 422 -21.19 37.83 0.14
CA ALA A 422 -20.49 39.01 0.65
C ALA A 422 -21.28 40.32 0.46
N SER A 423 -22.39 40.28 -0.30
CA SER A 423 -23.12 41.48 -0.75
C SER A 423 -22.17 42.48 -1.43
N ILE A 424 -21.44 41.99 -2.43
CA ILE A 424 -20.47 42.73 -3.24
C ILE A 424 -20.80 42.49 -4.70
N ASP A 425 -21.00 43.57 -5.46
CA ASP A 425 -21.14 43.50 -6.92
C ASP A 425 -19.76 43.35 -7.56
N ILE A 426 -19.66 42.43 -8.52
CA ILE A 426 -18.41 42.12 -9.22
C ILE A 426 -18.61 42.09 -10.73
N GLN A 427 -17.57 42.47 -11.47
CA GLN A 427 -17.43 42.14 -12.89
C GLN A 427 -16.72 40.81 -13.01
N ILE A 428 -17.27 39.86 -13.77
CA ILE A 428 -16.76 38.49 -13.83
C ILE A 428 -16.38 38.06 -15.24
N PHE A 429 -15.18 37.53 -15.38
CA PHE A 429 -14.64 36.95 -16.62
C PHE A 429 -14.40 35.45 -16.44
N ALA A 430 -14.70 34.65 -17.47
CA ALA A 430 -14.37 33.23 -17.50
C ALA A 430 -13.56 32.92 -18.76
N ILE A 431 -12.31 32.50 -18.55
CA ILE A 431 -11.32 32.25 -19.60
C ILE A 431 -11.14 30.74 -19.73
N GLU A 432 -11.33 30.22 -20.94
CA GLU A 432 -11.18 28.79 -21.23
C GLU A 432 -10.61 28.59 -22.64
N LYS A 433 -9.57 27.76 -22.77
CA LYS A 433 -8.95 27.43 -24.06
C LYS A 433 -9.66 26.27 -24.75
N ASN A 434 -10.17 25.30 -23.99
CA ASN A 434 -10.80 24.10 -24.50
C ASN A 434 -12.11 24.48 -25.23
N PRO A 435 -12.16 24.30 -26.57
CA PRO A 435 -13.31 24.73 -27.36
C PRO A 435 -14.59 24.00 -26.96
N ASN A 436 -14.50 22.78 -26.42
CA ASN A 436 -15.64 21.96 -26.04
C ASN A 436 -16.24 22.42 -24.71
N ALA A 437 -15.39 22.66 -23.71
CA ALA A 437 -15.80 23.20 -22.41
C ALA A 437 -16.41 24.61 -22.58
N TYR A 438 -15.85 25.42 -23.48
CA TYR A 438 -16.36 26.76 -23.78
C TYR A 438 -17.81 26.77 -24.30
N VAL A 439 -18.21 25.78 -25.11
CA VAL A 439 -19.62 25.64 -25.55
C VAL A 439 -20.55 25.40 -24.35
N HIS A 440 -20.09 24.65 -23.35
CA HIS A 440 -20.84 24.46 -22.12
C HIS A 440 -20.95 25.76 -21.30
N LEU A 441 -19.86 26.53 -21.20
CA LEU A 441 -19.87 27.85 -20.54
C LEU A 441 -20.87 28.82 -21.20
N MET A 442 -20.98 28.82 -22.53
CA MET A 442 -21.98 29.64 -23.24
C MET A 442 -23.41 29.30 -22.81
N LYS A 443 -23.70 27.99 -22.67
CA LYS A 443 -24.99 27.52 -22.17
C LYS A 443 -25.21 27.96 -20.72
N MET A 444 -24.21 27.75 -19.85
CA MET A 444 -24.28 28.15 -18.44
C MET A 444 -24.51 29.66 -18.28
N ASN A 445 -23.84 30.48 -19.07
CA ASN A 445 -24.02 31.92 -19.01
C ASN A 445 -25.44 32.35 -19.41
N ARG A 446 -26.01 31.72 -20.44
CA ARG A 446 -27.39 31.99 -20.88
C ARG A 446 -28.44 31.49 -19.90
N ASP A 447 -28.28 30.27 -19.39
CA ASP A 447 -29.33 29.54 -18.68
C ASP A 447 -29.25 29.65 -17.15
N VAL A 448 -28.07 29.96 -16.61
CA VAL A 448 -27.77 29.91 -15.16
C VAL A 448 -27.21 31.22 -14.62
N TRP A 449 -26.34 31.91 -15.37
CA TRP A 449 -25.68 33.13 -14.90
C TRP A 449 -26.32 34.44 -15.40
N ASP A 450 -27.46 34.34 -16.10
CA ASP A 450 -28.26 35.48 -16.61
C ASP A 450 -27.48 36.44 -17.52
N GLY A 451 -26.52 35.91 -18.28
CA GLY A 451 -25.67 36.70 -19.18
C GLY A 451 -24.68 37.62 -18.48
N ARG A 452 -24.49 37.49 -17.15
CA ARG A 452 -23.63 38.38 -16.35
C ARG A 452 -22.13 38.09 -16.50
N VAL A 453 -21.76 36.93 -17.05
CA VAL A 453 -20.35 36.53 -17.19
C VAL A 453 -19.81 36.89 -18.57
N THR A 454 -18.65 37.55 -18.60
CA THR A 454 -17.92 37.77 -19.86
C THR A 454 -17.09 36.54 -20.18
N LEU A 455 -17.52 35.78 -21.20
CA LEU A 455 -16.83 34.56 -21.63
C LEU A 455 -15.71 34.90 -22.63
N VAL A 456 -14.52 34.33 -22.44
CA VAL A 456 -13.38 34.53 -23.32
C VAL A 456 -12.76 33.18 -23.71
N LYS A 457 -12.83 32.85 -25.01
CA LYS A 457 -12.22 31.63 -25.56
C LYS A 457 -10.77 31.89 -25.97
N THR A 458 -9.84 31.69 -25.05
CA THR A 458 -8.40 31.86 -25.32
C THR A 458 -7.56 31.08 -24.31
N ASP A 459 -6.29 30.88 -24.66
CA ASP A 459 -5.26 30.60 -23.67
C ASP A 459 -5.06 31.83 -22.78
N MET A 460 -5.06 31.65 -21.45
CA MET A 460 -4.94 32.73 -20.47
C MET A 460 -3.65 33.54 -20.65
N ARG A 461 -2.57 32.90 -21.12
CA ARG A 461 -1.26 33.52 -21.35
C ARG A 461 -1.29 34.55 -22.48
N LYS A 462 -2.32 34.51 -23.32
CA LYS A 462 -2.53 35.44 -24.45
C LYS A 462 -3.64 36.45 -24.19
N TRP A 463 -4.33 36.36 -23.06
CA TRP A 463 -5.53 37.17 -22.81
C TRP A 463 -5.20 38.59 -22.38
N GLU A 464 -5.80 39.59 -23.01
CA GLU A 464 -5.70 41.00 -22.64
C GLU A 464 -7.09 41.53 -22.25
N PRO A 465 -7.35 41.81 -20.96
CA PRO A 465 -8.62 42.39 -20.53
C PRO A 465 -8.71 43.90 -20.81
N PRO A 466 -9.93 44.47 -20.82
CA PRO A 466 -10.12 45.91 -20.97
C PRO A 466 -9.66 46.73 -19.75
N SER A 467 -9.49 46.10 -18.59
CA SER A 467 -9.06 46.70 -17.33
C SER A 467 -8.28 45.69 -16.49
N TYR A 468 -7.54 46.17 -15.48
CA TYR A 468 -6.85 45.29 -14.54
C TYR A 468 -7.85 44.41 -13.75
N ILE A 469 -7.42 43.18 -13.48
CA ILE A 469 -8.16 42.21 -12.69
C ILE A 469 -7.75 42.32 -11.22
N HIS A 470 -8.72 42.31 -10.31
CA HIS A 470 -8.47 42.40 -8.88
C HIS A 470 -8.26 41.02 -8.25
N ILE A 471 -9.02 40.01 -8.69
CA ILE A 471 -8.89 38.63 -8.22
C ILE A 471 -8.76 37.69 -9.43
N LEU A 472 -7.64 36.99 -9.55
CA LEU A 472 -7.47 35.85 -10.43
C LEU A 472 -7.78 34.55 -9.67
N VAL A 473 -8.65 33.72 -10.21
CA VAL A 473 -9.00 32.41 -9.63
C VAL A 473 -8.66 31.32 -10.63
N SER A 474 -7.91 30.32 -10.19
CA SER A 474 -7.53 29.16 -11.01
C SER A 474 -7.57 27.87 -10.19
N GLU A 475 -7.74 26.74 -10.88
CA GLU A 475 -7.55 25.40 -10.31
C GLU A 475 -6.85 24.59 -11.39
N LEU A 476 -5.52 24.66 -11.36
CA LEU A 476 -4.60 24.06 -12.33
C LEU A 476 -3.62 23.11 -11.61
N LEU A 477 -4.02 22.58 -10.45
CA LEU A 477 -3.14 21.81 -9.58
C LEU A 477 -3.26 20.33 -9.89
N GLY A 478 -2.12 19.69 -10.07
CA GLY A 478 -2.03 18.24 -10.10
C GLY A 478 -1.75 17.64 -8.71
N SER A 479 -1.62 16.32 -8.66
CA SER A 479 -1.31 15.56 -7.43
C SER A 479 0.03 15.92 -6.76
N PHE A 480 0.93 16.58 -7.49
CA PHE A 480 2.20 17.12 -7.01
C PHE A 480 2.24 18.65 -7.09
N ALA A 481 1.08 19.29 -6.98
CA ALA A 481 0.86 20.72 -7.13
C ALA A 481 1.15 21.24 -8.55
N ASP A 482 2.42 21.38 -8.92
CA ASP A 482 2.86 22.06 -10.14
C ASP A 482 2.94 21.17 -11.39
N ASN A 483 2.64 19.87 -11.27
CA ASN A 483 2.77 18.90 -12.37
C ASN A 483 1.79 19.09 -13.54
N GLU A 484 0.83 20.00 -13.40
CA GLU A 484 -0.08 20.44 -14.46
C GLU A 484 0.25 21.86 -14.99
N LEU A 485 1.45 22.36 -14.69
CA LEU A 485 2.01 23.62 -15.21
C LEU A 485 1.27 24.88 -14.75
N SER A 486 0.70 24.83 -13.54
CA SER A 486 0.12 26.00 -12.87
C SER A 486 1.08 27.20 -12.83
N PRO A 487 2.38 27.05 -12.48
CA PRO A 487 3.31 28.18 -12.45
C PRO A 487 3.40 28.87 -13.82
N GLU A 488 3.70 28.11 -14.88
CA GLU A 488 3.86 28.65 -16.23
C GLU A 488 2.58 29.26 -16.80
N CYS A 489 1.41 28.76 -16.39
CA CYS A 489 0.12 29.34 -16.77
C CYS A 489 -0.13 30.67 -16.07
N LEU A 490 0.08 30.73 -14.76
CA LEU A 490 -0.21 31.89 -13.93
C LEU A 490 0.80 33.03 -14.17
N ASP A 491 2.09 32.71 -14.37
CA ASP A 491 3.09 33.70 -14.77
C ASP A 491 2.68 34.43 -16.06
N GLY A 492 2.19 33.68 -17.04
CA GLY A 492 1.79 34.23 -18.33
C GLY A 492 0.55 35.13 -18.25
N VAL A 493 -0.37 34.89 -17.31
CA VAL A 493 -1.57 35.72 -17.13
C VAL A 493 -1.38 36.81 -16.07
N GLN A 494 -0.37 36.73 -15.20
CA GLN A 494 -0.16 37.65 -14.08
C GLN A 494 -0.14 39.13 -14.47
N ARG A 495 0.39 39.47 -15.65
CA ARG A 495 0.44 40.85 -16.16
C ARG A 495 -0.91 41.57 -16.22
N VAL A 496 -2.02 40.83 -16.19
CA VAL A 496 -3.39 41.39 -16.19
C VAL A 496 -3.89 41.72 -14.79
N LEU A 497 -3.21 41.25 -13.75
CA LEU A 497 -3.56 41.44 -12.36
C LEU A 497 -3.19 42.87 -11.92
N HIS A 498 -4.02 43.47 -11.07
CA HIS A 498 -3.78 44.81 -10.56
C HIS A 498 -2.46 44.86 -9.76
N PRO A 499 -1.54 45.79 -10.06
CA PRO A 499 -0.16 45.73 -9.57
C PRO A 499 0.00 45.86 -8.05
N THR A 500 -0.93 46.52 -7.36
CA THR A 500 -0.81 46.81 -5.92
C THR A 500 -1.84 46.12 -5.01
N VAL A 501 -3.00 45.74 -5.54
CA VAL A 501 -4.10 45.13 -4.76
C VAL A 501 -4.57 43.82 -5.36
N GLY A 502 -3.91 43.35 -6.42
CA GLY A 502 -4.23 42.11 -7.09
C GLY A 502 -4.01 40.90 -6.21
N ILE A 503 -4.96 39.98 -6.23
CA ILE A 503 -4.93 38.73 -5.48
C ILE A 503 -5.01 37.57 -6.46
N SER A 504 -4.11 36.59 -6.33
CA SER A 504 -4.26 35.28 -6.96
C SER A 504 -4.85 34.30 -5.94
N ILE A 505 -5.77 33.44 -6.41
CA ILE A 505 -6.30 32.29 -5.70
C ILE A 505 -6.05 31.08 -6.62
N PRO A 506 -5.15 30.15 -6.26
CA PRO A 506 -4.39 30.10 -5.02
C PRO A 506 -3.33 31.20 -4.89
N GLN A 507 -2.98 31.55 -3.65
CA GLN A 507 -1.85 32.41 -3.31
C GLN A 507 -0.53 31.65 -3.32
N SER A 508 -0.53 30.39 -2.88
CA SER A 508 0.64 29.53 -2.95
C SER A 508 0.28 28.06 -2.89
N TYR A 509 1.22 27.22 -3.34
CA TYR A 509 1.12 25.78 -3.21
C TYR A 509 2.51 25.16 -3.18
N SER A 510 2.63 24.00 -2.55
CA SER A 510 3.90 23.32 -2.35
C SER A 510 3.81 21.82 -2.57
N ALA A 511 4.81 21.31 -3.28
CA ALA A 511 4.96 19.87 -3.55
C ALA A 511 5.62 19.21 -2.35
N HIS A 512 5.18 18.00 -2.00
CA HIS A 512 5.61 17.28 -0.80
C HIS A 512 5.87 15.81 -1.11
N TYR A 513 6.87 15.18 -0.48
CA TYR A 513 7.20 13.79 -0.77
C TYR A 513 7.73 12.99 0.42
N THR A 514 7.68 11.66 0.27
CA THR A 514 8.25 10.69 1.20
C THR A 514 8.58 9.36 0.49
N PRO A 515 9.69 8.67 0.81
CA PRO A 515 9.97 7.35 0.28
C PRO A 515 9.04 6.30 0.89
N ILE A 516 8.53 5.38 0.06
CA ILE A 516 7.56 4.37 0.48
C ILE A 516 7.95 2.95 0.06
N MET A 517 7.48 1.99 0.84
CA MET A 517 7.43 0.59 0.45
C MET A 517 6.10 0.29 -0.26
N ALA A 518 6.17 -0.21 -1.51
CA ALA A 518 5.01 -0.47 -2.35
C ALA A 518 5.25 -1.68 -3.29
N PRO A 519 5.37 -2.91 -2.76
CA PRO A 519 5.74 -4.08 -3.56
C PRO A 519 4.69 -4.44 -4.62
N LYS A 520 3.39 -4.16 -4.37
CA LYS A 520 2.32 -4.35 -5.36
C LYS A 520 2.51 -3.46 -6.59
N LEU A 521 2.80 -2.18 -6.40
CA LEU A 521 3.07 -1.24 -7.50
C LEU A 521 4.32 -1.65 -8.29
N HIS A 522 5.37 -2.09 -7.59
CA HIS A 522 6.57 -2.58 -8.24
C HIS A 522 6.34 -3.85 -9.08
N SER A 523 5.54 -4.81 -8.58
CA SER A 523 5.13 -6.00 -9.33
C SER A 523 4.35 -5.64 -10.60
N ASP A 524 3.42 -4.68 -10.51
CA ASP A 524 2.66 -4.18 -11.66
C ASP A 524 3.60 -3.56 -12.72
N LEU A 525 4.51 -2.68 -12.31
CA LEU A 525 5.51 -2.08 -13.22
C LEU A 525 6.42 -3.14 -13.87
N LEU A 526 6.88 -4.14 -13.12
CA LEU A 526 7.66 -5.25 -13.68
C LEU A 526 6.89 -6.02 -14.76
N SER A 527 5.57 -6.15 -14.63
CA SER A 527 4.73 -6.81 -15.64
C SER A 527 4.54 -5.96 -16.90
N ARG A 528 4.56 -4.63 -16.77
CA ARG A 528 4.43 -3.65 -17.88
C ARG A 528 5.75 -3.37 -18.59
N ALA A 529 6.88 -3.48 -17.90
CA ALA A 529 8.21 -3.14 -18.41
C ALA A 529 8.61 -3.83 -19.72
N PRO A 530 8.26 -5.12 -19.99
CA PRO A 530 8.59 -5.77 -21.26
C PRO A 530 7.93 -5.12 -22.48
N SER A 531 6.73 -4.55 -22.33
CA SER A 531 6.03 -3.84 -23.41
C SER A 531 6.35 -2.35 -23.45
N THR A 532 6.65 -1.76 -22.29
CA THR A 532 6.85 -0.31 -22.12
C THR A 532 8.08 -0.06 -21.25
N PRO A 533 9.29 0.10 -21.84
CA PRO A 533 10.53 0.16 -21.05
C PRO A 533 10.68 1.39 -20.15
N ASP A 534 9.98 2.49 -20.45
CA ASP A 534 10.02 3.76 -19.72
C ASP A 534 9.05 3.84 -18.54
N VAL A 535 8.46 2.71 -18.11
CA VAL A 535 7.54 2.66 -16.95
C VAL A 535 8.15 3.15 -15.64
N TYR A 536 9.49 3.20 -15.53
CA TYR A 536 10.17 3.71 -14.35
C TYR A 536 10.54 5.19 -14.46
N ASP A 537 10.42 5.78 -15.65
CA ASP A 537 10.80 7.15 -15.95
C ASP A 537 9.55 8.04 -16.13
N VAL A 538 8.44 7.67 -15.49
CA VAL A 538 7.17 8.39 -15.54
C VAL A 538 6.52 8.38 -14.15
N PRO A 539 6.01 9.52 -13.67
CA PRO A 539 5.17 9.53 -12.48
C PRO A 539 3.76 9.03 -12.76
N TYR A 540 3.12 8.44 -11.75
CA TYR A 540 1.75 7.92 -11.85
C TYR A 540 0.85 8.54 -10.80
N VAL A 541 -0.37 8.92 -11.19
CA VAL A 541 -1.44 9.19 -10.22
C VAL A 541 -1.97 7.84 -9.73
N VAL A 542 -2.08 7.66 -8.42
CA VAL A 542 -2.47 6.38 -7.81
C VAL A 542 -3.09 6.55 -6.43
N MET A 543 -4.18 5.83 -6.18
CA MET A 543 -4.74 5.70 -4.83
C MET A 543 -3.88 4.72 -4.00
N LEU A 544 -2.85 5.25 -3.36
CA LEU A 544 -1.93 4.48 -2.52
C LEU A 544 -2.67 3.78 -1.37
N THR A 545 -2.73 2.46 -1.40
CA THR A 545 -3.44 1.65 -0.41
C THR A 545 -2.49 0.63 0.23
N ALA A 546 -1.92 -0.29 -0.55
CA ALA A 546 -1.03 -1.34 -0.04
C ALA A 546 0.43 -0.84 0.08
N ILE A 547 0.64 0.14 0.95
CA ILE A 547 1.95 0.76 1.20
C ILE A 547 2.35 0.75 2.67
N ASP A 548 3.65 0.96 2.92
CA ASP A 548 4.20 1.26 4.25
C ASP A 548 5.12 2.48 4.19
N PHE A 549 4.99 3.37 5.17
CA PHE A 549 5.85 4.53 5.34
C PHE A 549 7.03 4.11 6.22
N LEU A 550 8.21 4.01 5.61
CA LEU A 550 9.42 3.53 6.31
C LEU A 550 10.06 4.59 7.21
N SER A 551 9.77 5.87 6.95
CA SER A 551 10.24 6.99 7.76
C SER A 551 9.07 7.61 8.51
N LEU A 552 9.17 7.64 9.85
CA LEU A 552 8.15 8.18 10.74
C LEU A 552 8.75 9.27 11.63
N ASN A 553 7.95 10.27 11.99
CA ASN A 553 8.31 11.31 12.95
C ASN A 553 8.23 10.76 14.39
N SER A 554 8.55 11.61 15.37
CA SER A 554 8.57 11.24 16.79
C SER A 554 7.21 10.84 17.37
N ILE A 555 6.10 11.20 16.71
CA ILE A 555 4.73 10.86 17.13
C ILE A 555 4.13 9.70 16.32
N GLY A 556 4.87 9.14 15.36
CA GLY A 556 4.49 7.94 14.60
C GLY A 556 3.78 8.20 13.26
N ASP A 557 3.69 9.46 12.83
CA ASP A 557 3.16 9.84 11.52
C ASP A 557 4.25 9.79 10.45
N PRO A 558 3.88 9.68 9.16
CA PRO A 558 4.85 9.69 8.06
C PRO A 558 5.71 10.96 8.04
N ASN A 559 7.02 10.81 7.88
CA ASN A 559 7.90 11.95 7.57
C ASN A 559 7.66 12.38 6.13
N ILE A 560 6.92 13.47 5.93
CA ILE A 560 6.64 14.06 4.63
C ILE A 560 7.27 15.45 4.58
N HIS A 561 8.15 15.66 3.61
CA HIS A 561 8.90 16.89 3.47
C HIS A 561 8.44 17.70 2.26
N GLN A 562 8.45 19.03 2.41
CA GLN A 562 8.23 19.94 1.29
C GLN A 562 9.44 19.91 0.35
N ALA A 563 9.19 19.75 -0.95
CA ALA A 563 10.20 19.86 -2.00
C ALA A 563 10.53 21.31 -2.29
N TRP A 564 9.47 22.07 -2.60
CA TRP A 564 9.49 23.45 -3.03
C TRP A 564 8.07 24.01 -3.02
N ASP A 565 7.96 25.31 -3.24
CA ASP A 565 6.71 26.04 -3.33
C ASP A 565 6.72 27.06 -4.48
N PHE A 566 5.53 27.49 -4.85
CA PHE A 566 5.27 28.57 -5.79
C PHE A 566 4.28 29.55 -5.16
N HIS A 567 4.50 30.84 -5.43
CA HIS A 567 3.68 31.94 -4.93
C HIS A 567 3.12 32.74 -6.11
N HIS A 568 1.88 33.19 -5.97
CA HIS A 568 1.14 33.94 -6.97
C HIS A 568 0.49 35.17 -6.33
N PRO A 569 0.75 36.39 -6.83
CA PRO A 569 1.65 36.71 -7.94
C PRO A 569 3.14 36.48 -7.59
N ALA A 570 3.92 36.05 -8.59
CA ALA A 570 5.38 35.93 -8.51
C ALA A 570 6.05 37.31 -8.54
N SER A 571 7.06 37.52 -7.70
CA SER A 571 7.72 38.82 -7.54
C SER A 571 8.73 39.18 -8.64
N ASP A 572 9.33 38.18 -9.30
CA ASP A 572 10.42 38.37 -10.27
C ASP A 572 10.20 37.52 -11.53
N LEU A 573 9.55 38.09 -12.55
CA LEU A 573 9.35 37.45 -13.87
C LEU A 573 10.37 37.94 -14.93
N ASP A 574 11.18 38.95 -14.61
CA ASP A 574 12.15 39.56 -15.53
C ASP A 574 13.44 38.72 -15.64
N HIS A 575 13.49 37.82 -16.62
CA HIS A 575 14.70 37.07 -16.95
C HIS A 575 15.02 37.12 -18.45
N GLU A 576 16.30 37.30 -18.80
CA GLU A 576 16.81 37.52 -20.15
C GLU A 576 16.61 36.35 -21.15
N GLY A 577 15.90 35.28 -20.78
CA GLY A 577 15.70 34.08 -21.59
C GLY A 577 14.25 33.76 -22.02
N GLY A 578 13.22 34.27 -21.33
CA GLY A 578 11.80 34.03 -21.70
C GLY A 578 11.30 32.58 -21.61
N PHE A 579 12.05 31.64 -21.01
CA PHE A 579 11.74 30.20 -20.98
C PHE A 579 11.17 29.68 -19.63
N ASN A 580 10.70 30.58 -18.75
CA ASN A 580 10.25 30.23 -17.39
C ASN A 580 11.31 29.47 -16.56
N ASP A 581 12.61 29.70 -16.81
CA ASP A 581 13.71 29.04 -16.09
C ASP A 581 13.72 29.32 -14.58
N HIS A 582 13.14 30.45 -14.17
CA HIS A 582 12.95 30.79 -12.76
C HIS A 582 12.02 29.82 -12.01
N ASN A 583 11.27 28.97 -12.72
CA ASN A 583 10.45 27.90 -12.15
C ASN A 583 11.19 26.56 -12.00
N GLN A 584 12.47 26.48 -12.34
CA GLN A 584 13.28 25.30 -12.00
C GLN A 584 13.44 25.18 -10.49
N ARG A 585 13.46 23.96 -9.98
CA ARG A 585 13.58 23.67 -8.54
C ARG A 585 14.48 22.46 -8.34
N ASP A 586 15.14 22.43 -7.20
CA ASP A 586 15.84 21.26 -6.70
C ASP A 586 15.53 21.08 -5.20
N SER A 587 15.50 19.83 -4.76
CA SER A 587 15.25 19.46 -3.37
C SER A 587 16.12 18.28 -2.98
N PHE A 588 16.60 18.32 -1.75
CA PHE A 588 17.36 17.27 -1.12
C PHE A 588 16.82 17.07 0.29
N THR A 589 16.44 15.84 0.63
CA THR A 589 15.95 15.52 1.98
C THR A 589 16.48 14.17 2.46
N ILE A 590 16.88 14.12 3.73
CA ILE A 590 17.25 12.91 4.45
C ILE A 590 16.10 12.45 5.34
N PHE A 591 15.70 11.19 5.18
CA PHE A 591 14.65 10.51 5.91
C PHE A 591 15.26 9.49 6.86
N PRO A 592 15.07 9.62 8.18
CA PRO A 592 15.52 8.60 9.13
C PRO A 592 14.69 7.33 8.98
N ILE A 593 15.33 6.17 8.97
CA ILE A 593 14.70 4.85 8.86
C ILE A 593 14.94 4.08 10.16
N PRO A 594 13.96 4.08 11.10
CA PRO A 594 14.11 3.40 12.37
C PRO A 594 14.14 1.87 12.22
N ARG A 595 13.37 1.35 11.26
CA ARG A 595 13.16 -0.08 11.03
C ARG A 595 13.46 -0.47 9.60
N ARG A 596 14.17 -1.58 9.40
CA ARG A 596 14.58 -2.06 8.08
C ARG A 596 13.39 -2.28 7.14
N GLY A 597 13.61 -2.22 5.84
CA GLY A 597 12.58 -2.30 4.81
C GLY A 597 13.13 -2.26 3.39
N VAL A 598 12.24 -2.05 2.41
CA VAL A 598 12.60 -1.87 0.99
C VAL A 598 11.79 -0.71 0.41
N ILE A 599 12.49 0.31 -0.10
CA ILE A 599 11.88 1.43 -0.81
C ILE A 599 11.66 1.02 -2.26
N HIS A 600 10.44 1.21 -2.74
CA HIS A 600 10.05 0.90 -4.11
C HIS A 600 9.82 2.17 -4.95
N GLY A 601 9.67 3.33 -4.31
CA GLY A 601 9.42 4.61 -4.95
C GLY A 601 9.14 5.70 -3.93
N ILE A 602 8.75 6.86 -4.45
CA ILE A 602 8.47 8.07 -3.68
C ILE A 602 6.99 8.40 -3.87
N ALA A 603 6.26 8.60 -2.77
CA ALA A 603 4.93 9.16 -2.81
C ALA A 603 5.01 10.68 -2.80
N GLY A 604 4.21 11.33 -3.64
CA GLY A 604 4.09 12.77 -3.74
C GLY A 604 2.67 13.26 -3.43
N TYR A 605 2.61 14.42 -2.80
CA TYR A 605 1.41 15.10 -2.33
C TYR A 605 1.56 16.62 -2.57
N PHE A 606 0.54 17.38 -2.22
CA PHE A 606 0.61 18.84 -2.17
C PHE A 606 -0.14 19.45 -1.00
N GLU A 607 0.25 20.67 -0.64
CA GLU A 607 -0.57 21.62 0.12
C GLU A 607 -0.74 22.90 -0.69
N CYS A 608 -1.84 23.62 -0.42
CA CYS A 608 -2.20 24.83 -1.14
C CYS A 608 -2.85 25.83 -0.19
N VAL A 609 -2.34 27.05 -0.18
CA VAL A 609 -3.00 28.19 0.46
C VAL A 609 -3.84 28.87 -0.61
N LEU A 610 -5.16 28.70 -0.54
CA LEU A 610 -6.09 29.36 -1.45
C LEU A 610 -6.11 30.87 -1.17
N TYR A 611 -6.28 31.23 0.10
CA TYR A 611 -6.24 32.62 0.55
C TYR A 611 -5.92 32.71 2.04
N GLN A 612 -5.04 33.64 2.39
CA GLN A 612 -4.65 34.00 3.74
C GLN A 612 -4.68 35.52 3.90
N ASN A 613 -5.25 35.96 5.02
CA ASN A 613 -5.12 37.32 5.53
C ASN A 613 -4.66 37.29 7.01
N GLU A 614 -4.68 38.44 7.69
CA GLU A 614 -4.21 38.55 9.08
C GLU A 614 -5.01 37.70 10.09
N THR A 615 -6.25 37.29 9.74
CA THR A 615 -7.20 36.67 10.68
C THR A 615 -7.62 35.26 10.28
N SER A 616 -7.49 34.91 9.00
CA SER A 616 -8.06 33.69 8.42
C SER A 616 -7.14 33.10 7.38
N ILE A 617 -7.14 31.76 7.29
CA ILE A 617 -6.46 31.00 6.25
C ILE A 617 -7.42 29.95 5.69
N VAL A 618 -7.44 29.80 4.37
CA VAL A 618 -8.19 28.77 3.66
C VAL A 618 -7.20 27.92 2.86
N GLU A 619 -7.14 26.64 3.20
CA GLU A 619 -6.14 25.71 2.66
C GLU A 619 -6.79 24.48 2.02
N LEU A 620 -6.00 23.82 1.17
CA LEU A 620 -6.21 22.45 0.72
C LEU A 620 -4.96 21.61 1.00
N SER A 621 -5.12 20.32 1.28
CA SER A 621 -4.02 19.37 1.42
C SER A 621 -4.42 17.98 0.95
N THR A 622 -3.48 17.28 0.32
CA THR A 622 -3.57 15.85 0.02
C THR A 622 -2.64 15.00 0.87
N ARG A 623 -1.89 15.62 1.79
CA ARG A 623 -0.97 14.88 2.66
C ARG A 623 -1.74 14.05 3.67
N PRO A 624 -1.40 12.76 3.86
CA PRO A 624 -2.13 11.89 4.78
C PRO A 624 -2.10 12.36 6.24
N ASP A 625 -1.09 13.13 6.66
CA ASP A 625 -0.96 13.65 8.03
C ASP A 625 -1.74 14.96 8.28
N THR A 626 -2.12 15.71 7.23
CA THR A 626 -2.84 16.99 7.36
C THR A 626 -4.20 17.03 6.68
N ILE A 627 -4.54 16.04 5.85
CA ILE A 627 -5.80 16.01 5.08
C ILE A 627 -7.04 16.06 5.97
N ASP A 628 -7.06 15.36 7.10
CA ASP A 628 -8.20 15.37 8.03
C ASP A 628 -8.45 16.75 8.66
N ALA A 629 -7.40 17.56 8.80
CA ALA A 629 -7.48 18.91 9.35
C ALA A 629 -7.81 19.96 8.27
N LYS A 630 -7.20 19.86 7.09
CA LYS A 630 -7.26 20.88 6.04
C LYS A 630 -8.30 20.60 4.94
N SER A 631 -8.61 19.34 4.67
CA SER A 631 -9.40 18.91 3.49
C SER A 631 -10.13 17.59 3.72
N LYS A 632 -10.73 17.44 4.90
CA LYS A 632 -11.46 16.23 5.27
C LYS A 632 -12.50 15.88 4.20
N ASP A 633 -12.52 14.60 3.80
CA ASP A 633 -13.44 14.03 2.81
C ASP A 633 -13.25 14.52 1.35
N MET A 634 -12.14 15.22 1.05
CA MET A 634 -11.79 15.62 -0.32
C MET A 634 -11.43 14.39 -1.18
N ILE A 635 -11.88 14.38 -2.45
CA ILE A 635 -11.77 13.22 -3.37
C ILE A 635 -11.13 13.56 -4.72
N SER A 636 -10.86 14.83 -4.99
CA SER A 636 -10.39 15.31 -6.31
C SER A 636 -9.02 14.78 -6.74
N TRP A 637 -8.14 14.46 -5.78
CA TRP A 637 -6.76 14.07 -6.07
C TRP A 637 -6.38 12.80 -5.33
N PHE A 638 -5.88 11.82 -6.09
CA PHE A 638 -5.02 10.79 -5.53
C PHE A 638 -3.57 11.29 -5.42
N ALA A 639 -2.73 10.56 -4.69
CA ALA A 639 -1.31 10.84 -4.61
C ALA A 639 -0.63 10.62 -5.98
N ILE A 640 0.56 11.20 -6.15
CA ILE A 640 1.45 10.85 -7.26
C ILE A 640 2.52 9.85 -6.76
N TYR A 641 3.02 8.99 -7.63
CA TYR A 641 4.03 7.99 -7.33
C TYR A 641 5.17 8.06 -8.34
N PHE A 642 6.38 8.25 -7.85
CA PHE A 642 7.63 8.23 -8.63
C PHE A 642 8.34 6.89 -8.37
N PRO A 643 8.32 5.97 -9.34
CA PRO A 643 8.83 4.62 -9.14
C PRO A 643 10.36 4.56 -9.12
N LEU A 644 10.90 3.49 -8.53
CA LEU A 644 12.29 3.07 -8.72
C LEU A 644 12.32 1.78 -9.52
N LYS A 645 13.26 1.68 -10.48
CA LYS A 645 13.48 0.45 -11.24
C LYS A 645 14.04 -0.67 -10.40
N VAL A 646 14.97 -0.34 -9.51
CA VAL A 646 15.57 -1.30 -8.57
C VAL A 646 15.08 -0.94 -7.16
N PRO A 647 14.41 -1.85 -6.43
CA PRO A 647 14.03 -1.61 -5.05
C PRO A 647 15.25 -1.40 -4.15
N MET A 648 15.20 -0.42 -3.25
CA MET A 648 16.33 -0.02 -2.41
C MET A 648 16.20 -0.60 -1.00
N PRO A 649 17.08 -1.54 -0.57
CA PRO A 649 17.05 -2.04 0.79
C PRO A 649 17.54 -0.97 1.78
N VAL A 650 16.85 -0.89 2.92
CA VAL A 650 17.20 0.00 4.03
C VAL A 650 17.34 -0.82 5.31
N PRO A 651 18.51 -0.80 5.99
CA PRO A 651 18.70 -1.49 7.27
C PRO A 651 17.97 -0.81 8.45
N ASP A 652 18.00 -1.45 9.62
CA ASP A 652 17.54 -0.81 10.86
C ASP A 652 18.44 0.37 11.23
N ARG A 653 17.85 1.44 11.79
CA ARG A 653 18.57 2.65 12.22
C ARG A 653 19.46 3.23 11.11
N SER A 654 18.92 3.24 9.90
CA SER A 654 19.57 3.76 8.70
C SER A 654 18.94 5.09 8.30
N GLU A 655 19.36 5.63 7.17
CA GLU A 655 18.69 6.77 6.56
C GLU A 655 18.60 6.61 5.05
N THR A 656 17.65 7.32 4.46
CA THR A 656 17.45 7.41 3.03
C THR A 656 17.53 8.86 2.62
N GLN A 657 18.25 9.14 1.55
CA GLN A 657 18.28 10.44 0.93
C GLN A 657 17.49 10.40 -0.37
N VAL A 658 16.62 11.38 -0.57
CA VAL A 658 15.89 11.57 -1.83
C VAL A 658 16.32 12.90 -2.41
N SER A 659 16.75 12.87 -3.67
CA SER A 659 17.10 14.06 -4.44
C SER A 659 16.11 14.19 -5.60
N PHE A 660 15.61 15.39 -5.82
CA PHE A 660 14.47 15.64 -6.68
C PHE A 660 14.66 16.96 -7.42
N TRP A 661 14.40 16.99 -8.72
CA TRP A 661 14.59 18.16 -9.55
C TRP A 661 13.36 18.41 -10.44
N ARG A 662 13.06 19.69 -10.66
CA ARG A 662 12.09 20.18 -11.66
C ARG A 662 12.86 20.99 -12.69
N HIS A 663 12.75 20.58 -13.94
CA HIS A 663 13.46 21.19 -15.07
C HIS A 663 12.51 21.73 -16.12
N THR A 664 12.99 22.70 -16.89
CA THR A 664 12.35 23.19 -18.11
C THR A 664 13.40 23.35 -19.22
N ASP A 665 12.98 23.22 -20.48
CA ASP A 665 13.76 23.60 -21.66
C ASP A 665 13.09 24.72 -22.47
N GLY A 666 12.09 25.37 -21.88
CA GLY A 666 11.25 26.38 -22.54
C GLY A 666 10.13 25.82 -23.40
N ARG A 667 10.10 24.50 -23.65
CA ARG A 667 9.01 23.80 -24.36
C ARG A 667 8.30 22.77 -23.48
N LYS A 668 9.05 22.08 -22.63
CA LYS A 668 8.56 21.06 -21.71
C LYS A 668 9.04 21.31 -20.30
N VAL A 669 8.26 20.85 -19.34
CA VAL A 669 8.65 20.70 -17.94
C VAL A 669 8.68 19.22 -17.58
N TRP A 670 9.67 18.80 -16.79
CA TRP A 670 9.79 17.43 -16.32
C TRP A 670 10.45 17.35 -14.95
N TYR A 671 10.47 16.15 -14.38
CA TYR A 671 11.09 15.85 -13.11
C TYR A 671 12.17 14.79 -13.26
N ASP A 672 13.25 14.96 -12.52
CA ASP A 672 14.27 13.94 -12.31
C ASP A 672 14.30 13.56 -10.83
N TRP A 673 14.54 12.28 -10.51
CA TRP A 673 14.62 11.83 -9.11
C TRP A 673 15.62 10.71 -8.91
N MET A 674 16.16 10.66 -7.68
CA MET A 674 17.15 9.67 -7.24
C MET A 674 16.99 9.37 -5.76
N VAL A 675 17.25 8.11 -5.37
CA VAL A 675 17.19 7.64 -3.99
C VAL A 675 18.49 6.92 -3.62
N GLU A 676 19.05 7.29 -2.47
CA GLU A 676 20.25 6.68 -1.89
C GLU A 676 19.96 6.21 -0.47
N THR A 677 20.54 5.08 -0.07
CA THR A 677 20.37 4.52 1.28
C THR A 677 21.72 4.45 1.99
N PHE A 678 21.76 4.84 3.27
CA PHE A 678 22.98 4.91 4.06
C PHE A 678 22.80 4.20 5.40
N ALA A 679 23.83 3.49 5.85
CA ALA A 679 23.91 2.93 7.19
C ALA A 679 25.05 3.58 7.99
N PHE A 680 24.95 3.44 9.31
CA PHE A 680 25.93 3.95 10.26
C PHE A 680 26.73 2.79 10.84
N ILE A 681 28.04 2.78 10.59
CA ILE A 681 28.95 1.75 11.09
C ILE A 681 29.79 2.35 12.22
N THR A 682 29.74 1.72 13.39
CA THR A 682 30.63 2.06 14.51
C THR A 682 32.03 1.45 14.25
N PRO A 683 33.12 2.24 14.33
CA PRO A 683 34.47 1.71 14.13
C PRO A 683 34.83 0.61 15.14
N PRO A 684 35.57 -0.44 14.75
CA PRO A 684 36.05 -1.45 15.69
C PRO A 684 36.90 -0.81 16.80
N GLY A 685 36.53 -1.02 18.06
CA GLY A 685 37.23 -0.47 19.24
C GLY A 685 36.55 0.74 19.89
N ALA A 686 35.49 1.30 19.29
CA ALA A 686 34.62 2.24 19.97
C ALA A 686 33.70 1.48 20.94
N VAL A 687 33.96 1.59 22.24
CA VAL A 687 33.08 1.04 23.28
C VAL A 687 31.74 1.79 23.20
N LEU A 688 30.63 1.07 23.04
CA LEU A 688 29.30 1.60 23.29
C LEU A 688 29.25 1.97 24.78
N ALA A 689 29.44 3.25 25.11
CA ALA A 689 29.19 3.76 26.44
C ALA A 689 27.69 3.64 26.72
N ALA A 690 27.27 2.48 27.23
CA ALA A 690 25.97 2.31 27.83
C ALA A 690 25.92 3.25 29.04
N ALA A 691 25.13 4.32 28.93
CA ALA A 691 24.61 5.18 29.99
C ALA A 691 25.37 5.13 31.34
N SER A 692 26.54 5.77 31.42
CA SER A 692 27.16 6.09 32.71
C SER A 692 26.49 7.33 33.29
N MET A 693 25.95 7.24 34.52
CA MET A 693 25.41 8.37 35.29
C MET A 693 26.50 9.30 35.87
N ASP A 694 27.65 9.43 35.20
CA ASP A 694 28.74 10.31 35.63
C ASP A 694 28.83 11.54 34.70
N PRO A 695 28.46 12.75 35.17
CA PRO A 695 28.41 13.96 34.33
C PRO A 695 29.77 14.48 33.87
N GLN A 696 30.90 13.89 34.31
CA GLN A 696 32.25 14.39 34.01
C GLN A 696 33.03 13.55 32.98
N ALA A 697 32.48 12.47 32.43
CA ALA A 697 33.13 11.65 31.39
C ALA A 697 32.54 11.92 29.99
N ALA A 698 32.60 13.18 29.53
CA ALA A 698 32.14 13.58 28.20
C ALA A 698 33.33 13.83 27.26
N GLU A 699 34.13 12.81 26.95
CA GLU A 699 35.12 12.89 25.86
C GLU A 699 35.00 11.70 24.91
N SER A 700 34.65 12.02 23.65
CA SER A 700 34.51 11.18 22.46
C SER A 700 33.28 10.26 22.37
N ILE A 701 32.13 10.84 21.97
CA ILE A 701 31.06 10.05 21.33
C ILE A 701 31.66 9.45 20.06
N PRO A 702 31.62 8.12 19.85
CA PRO A 702 32.16 7.53 18.63
C PRO A 702 31.39 8.06 17.42
N VAL A 703 32.11 8.71 16.50
CA VAL A 703 31.55 9.18 15.25
C VAL A 703 31.23 7.95 14.40
N ASN A 704 29.94 7.60 14.31
CA ASN A 704 29.51 6.54 13.41
C ASN A 704 29.82 6.94 11.96
N LYS A 705 30.51 6.07 11.22
CA LYS A 705 30.80 6.30 9.81
C LYS A 705 29.53 6.08 8.99
N ARG A 706 29.07 7.13 8.31
CA ARG A 706 28.00 7.05 7.31
C ARG A 706 28.52 6.35 6.04
N VAL A 707 27.86 5.28 5.62
CA VAL A 707 28.27 4.45 4.48
C VAL A 707 27.09 4.26 3.52
N LEU A 708 27.31 4.53 2.23
CA LEU A 708 26.33 4.26 1.17
C LEU A 708 26.12 2.74 1.03
N ILE A 709 24.87 2.30 1.11
CA ILE A 709 24.45 0.90 1.00
C ILE A 709 23.94 0.61 -0.41
N ALA A 710 23.06 1.47 -0.92
CA ALA A 710 22.50 1.34 -2.26
C ALA A 710 22.19 2.73 -2.85
N SER A 711 22.18 2.81 -4.17
CA SER A 711 21.81 4.00 -4.93
C SER A 711 20.97 3.57 -6.12
N SER A 712 19.87 4.30 -6.39
CA SER A 712 19.15 4.18 -7.64
C SER A 712 19.94 4.81 -8.79
N GLU A 713 19.53 4.52 -10.02
CA GLU A 713 19.84 5.39 -11.16
C GLU A 713 19.04 6.70 -11.04
N ILE A 714 19.40 7.71 -11.84
CA ILE A 714 18.57 8.90 -12.01
C ILE A 714 17.44 8.53 -12.98
N HIS A 715 16.21 8.64 -12.49
CA HIS A 715 15.01 8.53 -13.31
C HIS A 715 14.61 9.89 -13.85
N SER A 716 14.12 9.96 -15.08
CA SER A 716 13.80 11.22 -15.75
C SER A 716 12.52 11.18 -16.56
N SER A 717 11.54 12.00 -16.19
CA SER A 717 10.28 12.11 -16.94
C SER A 717 10.37 12.93 -18.22
N LYS A 718 11.56 13.39 -18.61
CA LYS A 718 11.78 14.28 -19.77
C LYS A 718 11.12 13.80 -21.06
N LYS A 719 11.17 12.50 -21.35
CA LYS A 719 10.54 11.92 -22.55
C LYS A 719 9.03 12.20 -22.59
N ASN A 720 8.39 12.10 -21.43
CA ASN A 720 6.96 12.27 -21.21
C ASN A 720 6.62 13.62 -20.54
N GLY A 721 7.57 14.57 -20.52
CA GLY A 721 7.42 15.87 -19.86
C GLY A 721 6.25 16.67 -20.42
N CYS A 722 5.58 17.40 -19.53
CA CYS A 722 4.39 18.20 -19.84
C CYS A 722 4.75 19.31 -20.82
N LEU A 723 3.97 19.44 -21.90
CA LEU A 723 4.14 20.47 -22.92
C LEU A 723 3.48 21.79 -22.48
N MET A 724 4.22 22.90 -22.63
CA MET A 724 3.71 24.26 -22.43
C MET A 724 2.89 24.76 -23.61
#